data_AF-A0A540UW91-F1
#
_entry.id   AF-A0A540UW91-F1
#
_cell.length_a   1.000
_cell.length_b   1.000
_cell.length_c   1.000
_cell.angle_alpha   90.00
_cell.angle_beta   90.00
_cell.angle_gamma   90.00
#
_symmetry.space_group_name_H-M   'P 1'
#
loop_
_entity.id
_entity.type
_entity.pdbx_description
1 polymer ?
#
loop_
_entity_poly.entity_id
_entity_poly.type
_entity_poly.pdbx_seq_one_letter_code
_entity_poly.pdbx_strand_id
1 'polypeptide(L)'
;MGIDNHLKVIKEGVFGRDVRQAIHDGIQQVYEDATANGNANMEVAKARGTADTLSERLAGVDYELAQARNDISTQYNRLDSIIAQAGDGSVPTELTDMRVGANNITYATSGAAVRGQLANLFERLDATDELLGRAVYTIVDKSYVKKDGEFTSDGTWARTDYIDCQGSAAIEITNTGKGTAYNAEFDASKKFVKSFSVEPGTRRYQLDKRTRFIALSNEATELPKMSVKIKDGIKEETAKQLAVISHANHAISSQFETGDNMLNPQGILLGLYLDPKNGQENATEGWFVSSPMAVQQGEHYRLILLGEDYTWQKVSGAVYGIYDKDGVFLRGATSEDGITAQDGEAFVRTSSYSANINNLIFSTAKKTATFLGTSKDKVPFDFVPKNSYSILSVTVEKPYTQKMMAGNVRLGEKTYPFGAFIKFEKITIRTQAKLIVKTWSELVSDLSANTSVSFMDSYELVKDCLRLRLRFMLVFDLRDEKFKVLYETNDLTQSNLLLLHVTEAGSLSGWLESEYRQKKITGIENYRSQIDAKKVEALANMADFNFSFATDSHIYFDDDGYKNYTTDVINEFDKTLRLDALVNGGDSIAYGTMSKPLGLSALIKSLDVDRKKLLYAVGNHDYNGVSFESDQPSRKNNRQWNFSRKDVERLLLKDLADVVRPAGKHYYYKDFAGAKIRFIVLDTSDVEEQYDNSGNIVTDPLITYFVGKEQIDWLRQTALQVEEGWDIVITMHIGIYTWEDGFADNSYLHNRSAIQEIFRAFNAKSAYAYTIEGENGLTTGDFGASSGTIACVLSGHAHADGHCNKHGFNAIQTVCSYPDIAQKPDRSVGDPSEVAVDFVSIDKSARKVTLTRFGYGQNRSYNY
;
A
#
# COMPACT_ATOMS: atom_id res chain seq x y z
N MET A 1 90.64 -12.35 -6.64
CA MET A 1 91.24 -11.47 -5.59
C MET A 1 92.11 -10.36 -6.18
N GLY A 2 91.71 -9.09 -6.05
CA GLY A 2 92.50 -7.92 -6.43
C GLY A 2 93.55 -7.49 -5.39
N ILE A 3 94.43 -6.57 -5.78
CA ILE A 3 95.51 -6.04 -4.93
C ILE A 3 94.98 -5.44 -3.61
N ASP A 4 93.80 -4.84 -3.63
CA ASP A 4 93.20 -4.21 -2.45
C ASP A 4 92.93 -5.21 -1.32
N ASN A 5 92.64 -6.48 -1.64
CA ASN A 5 92.50 -7.52 -0.62
C ASN A 5 93.84 -7.83 0.05
N HIS A 6 94.93 -7.87 -0.73
CA HIS A 6 96.27 -8.07 -0.19
C HIS A 6 96.73 -6.87 0.64
N LEU A 7 96.46 -5.65 0.17
CA LEU A 7 96.73 -4.42 0.92
C LEU A 7 95.94 -4.40 2.24
N LYS A 8 94.65 -4.74 2.22
CA LYS A 8 93.83 -4.86 3.43
C LYS A 8 94.42 -5.86 4.43
N VAL A 9 94.80 -7.04 3.98
CA VAL A 9 95.46 -8.06 4.84
C VAL A 9 96.76 -7.54 5.45
N ILE A 10 97.59 -6.83 4.68
CA ILE A 10 98.82 -6.20 5.20
C ILE A 10 98.48 -5.15 6.26
N LYS A 11 97.48 -4.30 6.01
CA LYS A 11 97.08 -3.22 6.92
C LYS A 11 96.51 -3.76 8.24
N GLU A 12 95.62 -4.75 8.15
CA GLU A 12 94.87 -5.33 9.29
C GLU A 12 95.65 -6.35 10.12
N GLY A 13 96.88 -6.70 9.75
CA GLY A 13 97.73 -7.61 10.53
C GLY A 13 97.97 -7.17 11.99
N VAL A 14 98.28 -8.11 12.88
CA VAL A 14 98.29 -7.84 14.34
C VAL A 14 99.59 -7.18 14.84
N PHE A 15 100.76 -7.46 14.25
CA PHE A 15 102.09 -7.02 14.78
C PHE A 15 102.93 -6.21 13.79
N GLY A 16 103.57 -5.12 14.25
CA GLY A 16 104.44 -4.26 13.42
C GLY A 16 103.70 -3.19 12.60
N ARG A 17 102.81 -2.41 13.24
CA ARG A 17 101.89 -1.45 12.57
C ARG A 17 102.59 -0.50 11.61
N ASP A 18 103.64 0.18 12.05
CA ASP A 18 104.29 1.24 11.25
C ASP A 18 105.02 0.66 10.03
N VAL A 19 105.64 -0.50 10.20
CA VAL A 19 106.31 -1.23 9.10
C VAL A 19 105.28 -1.71 8.07
N ARG A 20 104.15 -2.27 8.51
CA ARG A 20 103.09 -2.70 7.59
C ARG A 20 102.40 -1.52 6.90
N GLN A 21 102.23 -0.40 7.58
CA GLN A 21 101.68 0.82 6.97
C GLN A 21 102.62 1.35 5.88
N ALA A 22 103.93 1.39 6.12
CA ALA A 22 104.91 1.76 5.10
C ALA A 22 104.93 0.79 3.90
N ILE A 23 104.82 -0.53 4.15
CA ILE A 23 104.72 -1.55 3.09
C ILE A 23 103.41 -1.40 2.30
N HIS A 24 102.30 -1.21 3.00
CA HIS A 24 100.99 -0.96 2.40
C HIS A 24 101.04 0.25 1.47
N ASP A 25 101.52 1.39 1.98
CA ASP A 25 101.55 2.65 1.24
C ASP A 25 102.53 2.57 0.06
N GLY A 26 103.67 1.92 0.23
CA GLY A 26 104.62 1.70 -0.87
C GLY A 26 104.05 0.83 -1.99
N ILE A 27 103.40 -0.30 -1.65
CA ILE A 27 102.77 -1.17 -2.66
C ILE A 27 101.58 -0.46 -3.31
N GLN A 28 100.78 0.28 -2.55
CA GLN A 28 99.68 1.08 -3.08
C GLN A 28 100.19 2.14 -4.06
N GLN A 29 101.25 2.87 -3.72
CA GLN A 29 101.86 3.87 -4.60
C GLN A 29 102.39 3.25 -5.89
N VAL A 30 103.04 2.08 -5.82
CA VAL A 30 103.50 1.35 -7.02
C VAL A 30 102.34 1.01 -7.95
N TYR A 31 101.20 0.58 -7.41
CA TYR A 31 100.01 0.31 -8.21
C TYR A 31 99.40 1.60 -8.79
N GLU A 32 99.38 2.69 -8.03
CA GLU A 32 98.91 4.01 -8.49
C GLU A 32 99.77 4.56 -9.62
N ASP A 33 101.10 4.52 -9.48
CA ASP A 33 102.04 4.97 -10.51
C ASP A 33 101.95 4.10 -11.77
N ALA A 34 101.82 2.77 -11.62
CA ALA A 34 101.69 1.85 -12.75
C ALA A 34 100.38 2.07 -13.52
N THR A 35 99.27 2.33 -12.82
CA THR A 35 98.00 2.70 -13.45
C THR A 35 98.08 4.06 -14.14
N ALA A 36 98.67 5.07 -13.50
CA ALA A 36 98.83 6.41 -14.07
C ALA A 36 99.68 6.41 -15.36
N ASN A 37 100.61 5.46 -15.50
CA ASN A 37 101.44 5.28 -16.69
C ASN A 37 100.83 4.30 -17.72
N GLY A 38 99.55 3.97 -17.64
CA GLY A 38 98.81 3.25 -18.68
C GLY A 38 98.96 1.72 -18.67
N ASN A 39 99.35 1.11 -17.54
CA ASN A 39 99.35 -0.35 -17.41
C ASN A 39 97.92 -0.89 -17.22
N ALA A 40 97.29 -1.28 -18.34
CA ALA A 40 95.91 -1.77 -18.38
C ALA A 40 95.64 -2.98 -17.46
N ASN A 41 96.59 -3.90 -17.29
CA ASN A 41 96.40 -5.08 -16.43
C ASN A 41 96.30 -4.70 -14.95
N MET A 42 97.09 -3.70 -14.52
CA MET A 42 97.08 -3.19 -13.14
C MET A 42 95.82 -2.35 -12.89
N GLU A 43 95.42 -1.55 -13.88
CA GLU A 43 94.16 -0.81 -13.86
C GLU A 43 92.94 -1.74 -13.73
N VAL A 44 92.87 -2.81 -14.53
CA VAL A 44 91.78 -3.81 -14.45
C VAL A 44 91.80 -4.57 -13.12
N ALA A 45 92.99 -4.92 -12.60
CA ALA A 45 93.12 -5.61 -11.32
C ALA A 45 92.67 -4.74 -10.12
N LYS A 46 92.88 -3.42 -10.21
CA LYS A 46 92.37 -2.42 -9.24
C LYS A 46 90.86 -2.20 -9.44
N ALA A 47 90.41 -2.06 -10.69
CA ALA A 47 89.01 -1.82 -11.05
C ALA A 47 88.07 -3.00 -10.70
N ARG A 48 88.54 -4.26 -10.63
CA ARG A 48 87.69 -5.38 -10.18
C ARG A 48 87.53 -5.46 -8.65
N GLY A 49 88.36 -4.77 -7.87
CA GLY A 49 88.32 -4.81 -6.40
C GLY A 49 88.46 -6.23 -5.84
N THR A 50 87.50 -6.65 -5.01
CA THR A 50 87.48 -7.98 -4.39
C THR A 50 86.96 -9.10 -5.30
N ALA A 51 86.32 -8.78 -6.43
CA ALA A 51 85.79 -9.77 -7.38
C ALA A 51 86.93 -10.55 -8.07
N ASP A 52 86.63 -11.75 -8.59
CA ASP A 52 87.64 -12.57 -9.26
C ASP A 52 87.95 -12.06 -10.66
N THR A 53 86.95 -11.48 -11.35
CA THR A 53 87.14 -10.79 -12.62
C THR A 53 86.44 -9.44 -12.64
N LEU A 54 86.89 -8.51 -13.51
CA LEU A 54 86.19 -7.25 -13.71
C LEU A 54 84.78 -7.47 -14.26
N SER A 55 84.60 -8.48 -15.10
CA SER A 55 83.30 -8.86 -15.66
C SER A 55 82.30 -9.26 -14.57
N GLU A 56 82.75 -9.97 -13.53
CA GLU A 56 81.90 -10.36 -12.41
C GLU A 56 81.45 -9.14 -11.59
N ARG A 57 82.37 -8.20 -11.31
CA ARG A 57 82.01 -6.93 -10.65
C ARG A 57 81.02 -6.13 -11.49
N LEU A 58 81.24 -6.02 -12.79
CA LEU A 58 80.34 -5.29 -13.70
C LEU A 58 78.97 -5.95 -13.78
N ALA A 59 78.90 -7.28 -13.87
CA ALA A 59 77.63 -8.01 -13.83
C ALA A 59 76.88 -7.83 -12.50
N GLY A 60 77.60 -7.77 -11.38
CA GLY A 60 77.03 -7.45 -10.07
C GLY A 60 76.46 -6.03 -10.02
N VAL A 61 77.20 -5.05 -10.54
CA VAL A 61 76.74 -3.64 -10.65
C VAL A 61 75.51 -3.53 -11.56
N ASP A 62 75.50 -4.22 -12.70
CA ASP A 62 74.35 -4.25 -13.62
C ASP A 62 73.11 -4.87 -12.95
N TYR A 63 73.31 -5.93 -12.16
CA TYR A 63 72.23 -6.54 -11.38
C TYR A 63 71.68 -5.61 -10.30
N GLU A 64 72.56 -4.97 -9.50
CA GLU A 64 72.15 -3.99 -8.50
C GLU A 64 71.44 -2.79 -9.13
N LEU A 65 71.91 -2.32 -10.28
CA LEU A 65 71.27 -1.23 -11.03
C LEU A 65 69.89 -1.64 -11.55
N ALA A 66 69.74 -2.89 -12.02
CA ALA A 66 68.46 -3.43 -12.44
C ALA A 66 67.48 -3.55 -11.25
N GLN A 67 67.95 -4.01 -10.09
CA GLN A 67 67.15 -4.05 -8.86
C GLN A 67 66.72 -2.64 -8.41
N ALA A 68 67.65 -1.68 -8.37
CA ALA A 68 67.35 -0.30 -8.02
C ALA A 68 66.33 0.34 -8.97
N ARG A 69 66.38 0.03 -10.27
CA ARG A 69 65.38 0.47 -11.25
C ARG A 69 63.99 -0.15 -10.97
N ASN A 70 63.94 -1.43 -10.62
CA ASN A 70 62.69 -2.09 -10.25
C ASN A 70 62.10 -1.52 -8.96
N ASP A 71 62.94 -1.27 -7.94
CA ASP A 71 62.53 -0.66 -6.68
C ASP A 71 61.99 0.77 -6.90
N ILE A 72 62.67 1.58 -7.71
CA ILE A 72 62.19 2.91 -8.09
C ILE A 72 60.85 2.81 -8.80
N SER A 73 60.69 1.88 -9.75
CA SER A 73 59.41 1.68 -10.45
C SER A 73 58.30 1.24 -9.49
N THR A 74 58.60 0.36 -8.54
CA THR A 74 57.64 -0.07 -7.52
C THR A 74 57.27 1.08 -6.59
N GLN A 75 58.22 1.90 -6.16
CA GLN A 75 57.94 3.08 -5.36
C GLN A 75 57.14 4.13 -6.13
N TYR A 76 57.45 4.32 -7.42
CA TYR A 76 56.70 5.20 -8.30
C TYR A 76 55.25 4.71 -8.44
N ASN A 77 55.02 3.41 -8.65
CA ASN A 77 53.68 2.84 -8.72
C ASN A 77 52.93 2.94 -7.39
N ARG A 78 53.62 2.83 -6.25
CA ARG A 78 53.02 3.03 -4.92
C ARG A 78 52.66 4.50 -4.69
N LEU A 79 53.51 5.43 -5.11
CA LEU A 79 53.24 6.87 -5.09
C LEU A 79 52.06 7.22 -6.00
N ASP A 80 52.03 6.70 -7.23
CA ASP A 80 50.91 6.86 -8.16
C ASP A 80 49.61 6.28 -7.58
N SER A 81 49.67 5.15 -6.88
CA SER A 81 48.49 4.57 -6.21
C SER A 81 48.00 5.42 -5.04
N ILE A 82 48.92 6.01 -4.26
CA ILE A 82 48.57 6.94 -3.17
C ILE A 82 47.99 8.24 -3.73
N ILE A 83 48.58 8.78 -4.79
CA ILE A 83 48.10 9.98 -5.48
C ILE A 83 46.73 9.70 -6.12
N ALA A 84 46.55 8.56 -6.78
CA ALA A 84 45.27 8.17 -7.37
C ALA A 84 44.15 7.99 -6.32
N GLN A 85 44.49 7.58 -5.10
CA GLN A 85 43.55 7.52 -3.97
C GLN A 85 43.37 8.87 -3.25
N ALA A 86 44.27 9.83 -3.45
CA ALA A 86 44.26 11.16 -2.84
C ALA A 86 43.84 12.29 -3.81
N GLY A 87 43.27 11.97 -4.98
CA GLY A 87 42.89 12.96 -5.99
C GLY A 87 44.10 13.62 -6.67
N ASP A 88 43.85 14.66 -7.47
CA ASP A 88 44.82 15.32 -8.39
C ASP A 88 45.97 16.09 -7.70
N GLY A 89 46.25 15.81 -6.43
CA GLY A 89 47.22 16.54 -5.61
C GLY A 89 46.71 17.89 -5.10
N SER A 90 45.45 18.27 -5.37
CA SER A 90 44.83 19.47 -4.80
C SER A 90 43.65 19.19 -3.87
N VAL A 91 42.90 18.09 -4.03
CA VAL A 91 41.89 17.63 -3.05
C VAL A 91 41.64 16.12 -3.17
N PRO A 92 41.76 15.33 -2.09
CA PRO A 92 41.29 13.94 -2.07
C PRO A 92 39.81 13.85 -2.39
N THR A 93 39.44 12.99 -3.34
CA THR A 93 38.06 12.82 -3.82
C THR A 93 37.09 12.57 -2.68
N GLU A 94 37.51 11.83 -1.66
CA GLU A 94 36.77 11.60 -0.40
C GLU A 94 36.54 12.89 0.42
N LEU A 95 37.51 13.82 0.43
CA LEU A 95 37.37 15.12 1.10
C LEU A 95 36.54 16.11 0.29
N THR A 96 36.59 16.02 -1.04
CA THR A 96 35.69 16.76 -1.93
C THR A 96 34.26 16.30 -1.72
N ASP A 97 34.04 14.98 -1.69
CA ASP A 97 32.75 14.37 -1.41
C ASP A 97 32.23 14.76 -0.03
N MET A 98 33.06 14.68 1.02
CA MET A 98 32.69 15.13 2.37
C MET A 98 32.36 16.63 2.46
N ARG A 99 32.86 17.46 1.53
CA ARG A 99 32.53 18.89 1.44
C ARG A 99 31.26 19.15 0.66
N VAL A 100 30.76 18.19 -0.09
CA VAL A 100 29.45 18.27 -0.74
C VAL A 100 28.42 17.72 0.25
N GLY A 101 27.56 18.59 0.77
CA GLY A 101 26.45 18.14 1.60
C GLY A 101 25.43 17.35 0.81
N ALA A 102 24.60 16.56 1.50
CA ALA A 102 23.50 15.81 0.88
C ALA A 102 22.47 16.69 0.12
N ASN A 103 22.54 18.01 0.31
CA ASN A 103 21.78 19.02 -0.44
C ASN A 103 22.54 19.56 -1.68
N ASN A 104 23.64 18.91 -2.08
CA ASN A 104 24.57 19.32 -3.14
C ASN A 104 25.25 20.69 -2.94
N ILE A 105 25.18 21.27 -1.73
CA ILE A 105 25.95 22.47 -1.41
C ILE A 105 27.39 22.08 -1.11
N THR A 106 28.34 22.68 -1.82
CA THR A 106 29.76 22.51 -1.54
C THR A 106 30.21 23.51 -0.49
N TYR A 107 30.61 23.02 0.69
CA TYR A 107 31.07 23.84 1.80
C TYR A 107 32.55 24.17 1.68
N ALA A 108 32.92 25.37 2.13
CA ALA A 108 34.28 25.89 2.07
C ALA A 108 35.32 25.04 2.84
N THR A 109 34.88 24.24 3.82
CA THR A 109 35.71 23.27 4.55
C THR A 109 34.87 22.06 4.94
N SER A 110 35.49 20.88 5.12
CA SER A 110 34.78 19.67 5.59
C SER A 110 34.19 19.89 6.99
N GLY A 111 34.83 20.70 7.84
CA GLY A 111 34.28 21.07 9.15
C GLY A 111 33.04 21.96 9.06
N ALA A 112 32.95 22.84 8.06
CA ALA A 112 31.74 23.61 7.79
C ALA A 112 30.63 22.71 7.22
N ALA A 113 30.99 21.74 6.38
CA ALA A 113 30.06 20.73 5.88
C ALA A 113 29.46 19.92 7.02
N VAL A 114 30.29 19.39 7.93
CA VAL A 114 29.82 18.59 9.06
C VAL A 114 28.97 19.43 10.02
N ARG A 115 29.39 20.64 10.41
CA ARG A 115 28.61 21.48 11.33
C ARG A 115 27.30 21.98 10.72
N GLY A 116 27.30 22.37 9.44
CA GLY A 116 26.09 22.80 8.74
C GLY A 116 25.10 21.65 8.60
N GLN A 117 25.57 20.47 8.20
CA GLN A 117 24.73 19.27 8.11
C GLN A 117 24.24 18.79 9.48
N LEU A 118 25.04 18.92 10.54
CA LEU A 118 24.64 18.57 11.90
C LEU A 118 23.65 19.58 12.50
N ALA A 119 23.79 20.88 12.22
CA ALA A 119 22.80 21.89 12.60
C ALA A 119 21.45 21.65 11.90
N ASN A 120 21.49 21.36 10.60
CA ASN A 120 20.30 20.92 9.86
C ASN A 120 19.71 19.62 10.41
N LEU A 121 20.54 18.70 10.92
CA LEU A 121 20.05 17.47 11.56
C LEU A 121 19.32 17.78 12.87
N PHE A 122 19.80 18.73 13.68
CA PHE A 122 19.15 19.13 14.93
C PHE A 122 17.84 19.88 14.70
N GLU A 123 17.80 20.85 13.78
CA GLU A 123 16.54 21.51 13.39
C GLU A 123 15.53 20.50 12.83
N ARG A 124 16.00 19.51 12.07
CA ARG A 124 15.17 18.40 11.59
C ARG A 124 14.76 17.45 12.70
N LEU A 125 15.55 17.26 13.75
CA LEU A 125 15.22 16.39 14.88
C LEU A 125 14.15 17.05 15.76
N ASP A 126 14.25 18.36 16.01
CA ASP A 126 13.23 19.14 16.70
C ASP A 126 11.93 19.16 15.90
N ALA A 127 12.01 19.37 14.58
CA ALA A 127 10.87 19.23 13.69
C ALA A 127 10.32 17.79 13.63
N THR A 128 11.18 16.77 13.80
CA THR A 128 10.79 15.34 13.84
C THR A 128 10.10 14.99 15.15
N ASP A 129 10.53 15.54 16.30
CA ASP A 129 9.86 15.34 17.57
C ASP A 129 8.49 16.04 17.57
N GLU A 130 8.38 17.24 16.99
CA GLU A 130 7.09 17.89 16.71
C GLU A 130 6.21 17.04 15.75
N LEU A 131 6.83 16.39 14.75
CA LEU A 131 6.19 15.44 13.80
C LEU A 131 5.66 14.16 14.45
N LEU A 132 6.42 13.61 15.40
CA LEU A 132 6.11 12.35 16.10
C LEU A 132 5.11 12.56 17.23
N GLY A 133 4.61 13.78 17.40
CA GLY A 133 3.73 14.22 18.48
C GLY A 133 4.44 14.26 19.83
N ARG A 134 5.78 14.28 19.86
CA ARG A 134 6.54 14.40 21.11
C ARG A 134 6.56 15.87 21.54
N ALA A 135 6.14 16.11 22.78
CA ALA A 135 6.10 17.46 23.31
C ALA A 135 7.54 17.94 23.55
N VAL A 136 7.88 19.07 22.95
CA VAL A 136 9.10 19.82 23.30
C VAL A 136 8.78 20.65 24.54
N TYR A 137 9.63 20.56 25.56
CA TYR A 137 9.43 21.29 26.81
C TYR A 137 10.74 21.79 27.38
N THR A 138 10.64 22.91 28.11
CA THR A 138 11.76 23.48 28.85
C THR A 138 11.85 22.83 30.22
N ILE A 139 13.07 22.48 30.64
CA ILE A 139 13.37 22.02 31.99
C ILE A 139 13.60 23.24 32.89
N VAL A 140 12.90 23.26 34.02
CA VAL A 140 13.07 24.22 35.11
C VAL A 140 13.82 23.52 36.23
N ASP A 141 15.08 23.89 36.41
CA ASP A 141 15.93 23.34 37.45
C ASP A 141 15.52 23.79 38.85
N LYS A 142 15.89 22.99 39.83
CA LYS A 142 15.71 23.23 41.26
C LYS A 142 14.24 23.41 41.69
N SER A 143 13.33 22.69 41.05
CA SER A 143 11.90 22.77 41.35
C SER A 143 11.18 21.47 41.02
N TYR A 144 10.09 21.18 41.74
CA TYR A 144 9.17 20.09 41.44
C TYR A 144 7.71 20.51 41.66
N VAL A 145 6.77 19.74 41.10
CA VAL A 145 5.32 19.91 41.34
C VAL A 145 4.83 19.00 42.45
N LYS A 146 4.15 19.55 43.45
CA LYS A 146 3.53 18.79 44.53
C LYS A 146 2.25 18.09 44.08
N LYS A 147 1.75 17.17 44.91
CA LYS A 147 0.49 16.44 44.65
C LYS A 147 -0.77 17.31 44.70
N ASP A 148 -0.68 18.51 45.23
CA ASP A 148 -1.74 19.54 45.22
C ASP A 148 -1.59 20.55 44.05
N GLY A 149 -0.59 20.35 43.18
CA GLY A 149 -0.32 21.19 42.02
C GLY A 149 0.57 22.41 42.28
N GLU A 150 1.02 22.65 43.52
CA GLU A 150 1.91 23.76 43.82
C GLU A 150 3.34 23.48 43.33
N PHE A 151 3.97 24.47 42.68
CA PHE A 151 5.40 24.41 42.34
C PHE A 151 6.24 24.85 43.52
N THR A 152 7.21 24.02 43.92
CA THR A 152 8.09 24.29 45.06
C THR A 152 9.55 24.17 44.64
N SER A 153 10.42 24.98 45.24
CA SER A 153 11.85 24.94 45.03
C SER A 153 12.49 23.80 45.80
N ASP A 154 13.39 23.05 45.17
CA ASP A 154 14.16 21.97 45.77
C ASP A 154 15.54 21.89 45.11
N GLY A 155 16.63 21.73 45.87
CA GLY A 155 17.99 21.77 45.30
C GLY A 155 18.39 20.57 44.42
N THR A 156 17.60 19.50 44.40
CA THR A 156 17.95 18.20 43.79
C THR A 156 16.97 17.75 42.71
N TRP A 157 15.80 18.37 42.61
CA TRP A 157 14.76 18.05 41.64
C TRP A 157 14.70 19.05 40.48
N ALA A 158 14.21 18.57 39.35
CA ALA A 158 13.84 19.40 38.21
C ALA A 158 12.41 19.06 37.78
N ARG A 159 11.77 20.01 37.11
CA ARG A 159 10.46 19.81 36.50
C ARG A 159 10.42 20.36 35.11
N THR A 160 9.42 19.98 34.36
CA THR A 160 9.07 20.70 33.13
C THR A 160 8.35 22.00 33.49
N ASP A 161 8.38 22.98 32.58
CA ASP A 161 7.31 23.97 32.54
C ASP A 161 5.97 23.30 32.14
N TYR A 162 4.88 24.06 32.08
CA TYR A 162 3.60 23.56 31.60
C TYR A 162 3.73 23.02 30.18
N ILE A 163 3.50 21.72 30.03
CA ILE A 163 3.41 21.05 28.73
C ILE A 163 1.96 21.14 28.30
N ASP A 164 1.70 21.83 27.18
CA ASP A 164 0.35 21.92 26.61
C ASP A 164 -0.04 20.58 25.98
N CYS A 165 -1.05 19.92 26.53
CA CYS A 165 -1.59 18.66 26.03
C CYS A 165 -2.57 18.84 24.87
N GLN A 166 -2.79 20.08 24.42
CA GLN A 166 -3.59 20.45 23.25
C GLN A 166 -5.06 20.00 23.31
N GLY A 167 -5.58 19.68 24.49
CA GLY A 167 -6.93 19.13 24.68
C GLY A 167 -7.03 17.62 24.38
N SER A 168 -5.90 16.93 24.30
CA SER A 168 -5.86 15.49 24.06
C SER A 168 -6.49 14.69 25.21
N ALA A 169 -7.22 13.63 24.88
CA ALA A 169 -7.85 12.77 25.88
C ALA A 169 -6.83 11.87 26.62
N ALA A 170 -5.67 11.63 26.00
CA ALA A 170 -4.62 10.80 26.59
C ALA A 170 -3.24 11.17 26.07
N ILE A 171 -2.25 11.04 26.95
CA ILE A 171 -0.83 11.18 26.61
C ILE A 171 -0.12 9.84 26.79
N GLU A 172 1.02 9.69 26.15
CA GLU A 172 1.92 8.57 26.34
C GLU A 172 3.24 9.10 26.89
N ILE A 173 3.70 8.57 28.02
CA ILE A 173 4.96 8.98 28.63
C ILE A 173 5.90 7.77 28.59
N THR A 174 7.09 8.00 28.05
CA THR A 174 8.20 7.04 28.13
C THR A 174 9.16 7.53 29.19
N ASN A 175 9.33 6.75 30.26
CA ASN A 175 10.32 7.03 31.30
C ASN A 175 11.36 5.91 31.34
N THR A 176 12.60 6.22 30.96
CA THR A 176 13.72 5.26 31.04
C THR A 176 14.52 5.40 32.34
N GLY A 177 14.18 6.37 33.19
CA GLY A 177 14.75 6.60 34.51
C GLY A 177 13.90 6.05 35.65
N LYS A 178 14.07 6.62 36.85
CA LYS A 178 13.28 6.27 38.04
C LYS A 178 11.84 6.77 37.92
N GLY A 179 10.88 6.03 38.50
CA GLY A 179 9.49 6.46 38.63
C GLY A 179 9.32 7.64 39.59
N THR A 180 8.26 8.42 39.42
CA THR A 180 7.96 9.63 40.22
C THR A 180 6.47 9.79 40.46
N ALA A 181 6.09 10.15 41.69
CA ALA A 181 4.70 10.44 42.07
C ALA A 181 4.35 11.94 42.02
N TYR A 182 5.28 12.77 41.55
CA TYR A 182 5.20 14.23 41.58
C TYR A 182 4.96 14.77 40.18
N ASN A 183 3.75 14.54 39.66
CA ASN A 183 3.28 15.06 38.38
C ASN A 183 1.83 15.53 38.53
N ALA A 184 1.44 16.54 37.76
CA ALA A 184 0.11 17.14 37.89
C ALA A 184 -0.48 17.55 36.55
N GLU A 185 -1.81 17.49 36.50
CA GLU A 185 -2.68 17.99 35.43
C GLU A 185 -3.27 19.34 35.84
N PHE A 186 -3.41 20.25 34.88
CA PHE A 186 -3.92 21.60 35.06
C PHE A 186 -4.91 21.96 33.95
N ASP A 187 -5.90 22.80 34.27
CA ASP A 187 -6.89 23.30 33.32
C ASP A 187 -6.33 24.43 32.43
N ALA A 188 -7.16 24.94 31.51
CA ALA A 188 -6.76 26.02 30.59
C ALA A 188 -6.37 27.34 31.30
N SER A 189 -6.80 27.54 32.54
CA SER A 189 -6.42 28.68 33.39
C SER A 189 -5.21 28.37 34.30
N LYS A 190 -4.52 27.24 34.07
CA LYS A 190 -3.40 26.71 34.86
C LYS A 190 -3.77 26.41 36.33
N LYS A 191 -5.05 26.15 36.62
CA LYS A 191 -5.47 25.68 37.94
C LYS A 191 -5.34 24.16 38.03
N PHE A 192 -4.95 23.67 39.21
CA PHE A 192 -4.74 22.25 39.46
C PHE A 192 -6.03 21.43 39.24
N VAL A 193 -5.90 20.30 38.56
CA VAL A 193 -6.99 19.35 38.29
C VAL A 193 -6.81 18.08 39.12
N LYS A 194 -5.68 17.36 38.94
CA LYS A 194 -5.32 16.16 39.70
C LYS A 194 -3.82 15.86 39.59
N SER A 195 -3.28 15.07 40.53
CA SER A 195 -1.92 14.53 40.46
C SER A 195 -1.90 13.11 39.90
N PHE A 196 -0.76 12.68 39.34
CA PHE A 196 -0.55 11.30 38.89
C PHE A 196 0.91 10.86 39.05
N SER A 197 1.11 9.54 39.09
CA SER A 197 2.45 8.93 39.13
C SER A 197 2.87 8.45 37.75
N VAL A 198 4.15 8.58 37.44
CA VAL A 198 4.78 8.03 36.24
C VAL A 198 5.75 6.94 36.65
N GLU A 199 5.52 5.72 36.17
CA GLU A 199 6.39 4.57 36.38
C GLU A 199 7.42 4.41 35.26
N PRO A 200 8.52 3.66 35.47
CA PRO A 200 9.43 3.29 34.39
C PRO A 200 8.72 2.52 33.26
N GLY A 201 9.20 2.72 32.04
CA GLY A 201 8.65 2.18 30.79
C GLY A 201 7.78 3.18 30.01
N THR A 202 7.28 2.73 28.86
CA THR A 202 6.33 3.48 28.04
C THR A 202 4.91 3.13 28.44
N ARG A 203 4.13 4.11 28.87
CA ARG A 203 2.76 3.92 29.36
C ARG A 203 1.82 5.03 28.88
N ARG A 204 0.56 4.66 28.70
CA ARG A 204 -0.52 5.60 28.36
C ARG A 204 -1.19 6.10 29.63
N TYR A 205 -1.40 7.41 29.71
CA TYR A 205 -2.07 8.09 30.82
C TYR A 205 -3.32 8.80 30.29
N GLN A 206 -4.47 8.50 30.90
CA GLN A 206 -5.74 9.12 30.57
C GLN A 206 -5.87 10.45 31.31
N LEU A 207 -6.09 11.52 30.56
CA LEU A 207 -6.22 12.86 31.11
C LEU A 207 -7.67 13.10 31.59
N ASP A 208 -7.83 13.91 32.63
CA ASP A 208 -9.15 14.43 32.98
C ASP A 208 -9.67 15.31 31.84
N LYS A 209 -10.98 15.25 31.57
CA LYS A 209 -11.63 16.04 30.51
C LYS A 209 -11.42 17.56 30.63
N ARG A 210 -11.02 18.07 31.81
CA ARG A 210 -10.72 19.49 32.07
C ARG A 210 -9.25 19.86 31.81
N THR A 211 -8.39 18.87 31.57
CA THR A 211 -6.96 19.06 31.48
C THR A 211 -6.56 19.72 30.17
N ARG A 212 -5.75 20.77 30.28
CA ARG A 212 -5.09 21.43 29.16
C ARG A 212 -3.57 21.32 29.25
N PHE A 213 -3.02 21.39 30.46
CA PHE A 213 -1.57 21.32 30.66
C PHE A 213 -1.20 20.21 31.65
N ILE A 214 0.04 19.72 31.54
CA ILE A 214 0.67 18.88 32.57
C ILE A 214 2.00 19.48 33.01
N ALA A 215 2.47 19.09 34.18
CA ALA A 215 3.86 19.28 34.59
C ALA A 215 4.42 17.96 35.13
N LEU A 216 5.62 17.58 34.67
CA LEU A 216 6.33 16.39 35.12
C LEU A 216 7.49 16.79 36.02
N SER A 217 7.81 15.99 37.04
CA SER A 217 8.98 16.25 37.91
C SER A 217 9.70 14.98 38.31
N ASN A 218 11.03 15.08 38.38
CA ASN A 218 11.90 13.99 38.85
C ASN A 218 13.19 14.56 39.45
N GLU A 219 14.06 13.71 39.99
CA GLU A 219 15.46 14.07 40.26
C GLU A 219 16.08 14.70 39.00
N ALA A 220 16.89 15.76 39.13
CA ALA A 220 17.39 16.54 37.98
C ALA A 220 18.14 15.68 36.94
N THR A 221 18.78 14.60 37.37
CA THR A 221 19.47 13.63 36.49
C THR A 221 18.55 12.61 35.82
N GLU A 222 17.30 12.49 36.29
CA GLU A 222 16.32 11.51 35.82
C GLU A 222 15.26 12.14 34.90
N LEU A 223 14.89 13.40 35.10
CA LEU A 223 13.90 14.08 34.26
C LEU A 223 14.24 14.06 32.75
N PRO A 224 15.50 14.24 32.31
CA PRO A 224 15.86 14.16 30.89
C PRO A 224 15.63 12.78 30.24
N LYS A 225 15.40 11.74 31.05
CA LYS A 225 15.12 10.36 30.59
C LYS A 225 13.63 10.11 30.36
N MET A 226 12.79 11.12 30.60
CA MET A 226 11.36 11.12 30.33
C MET A 226 11.10 11.79 28.98
N SER A 227 10.12 11.30 28.23
CA SER A 227 9.55 11.96 27.04
C SER A 227 8.04 11.81 27.02
N VAL A 228 7.35 12.83 26.50
CA VAL A 228 5.89 12.89 26.41
C VAL A 228 5.47 12.89 24.96
N LYS A 229 4.51 12.05 24.59
CA LYS A 229 3.86 12.04 23.29
C LYS A 229 2.38 12.40 23.44
N ILE A 230 1.96 13.48 22.79
CA ILE A 230 0.59 13.98 22.72
C ILE A 230 -0.06 13.34 21.48
N LYS A 231 -1.09 12.50 21.68
CA LYS A 231 -1.64 11.68 20.57
C LYS A 231 -2.50 12.46 19.58
N ASP A 232 -3.06 13.60 19.99
CA ASP A 232 -3.97 14.40 19.15
C ASP A 232 -3.29 15.67 18.57
N GLY A 233 -1.97 15.83 18.77
CA GLY A 233 -1.25 17.09 18.53
C GLY A 233 -0.64 17.29 17.13
N ILE A 234 -0.96 16.47 16.14
CA ILE A 234 -0.52 16.75 14.76
C ILE A 234 -1.44 17.83 14.20
N LYS A 235 -0.98 19.09 14.18
CA LYS A 235 -1.71 20.21 13.55
C LYS A 235 -2.04 19.83 12.11
N GLU A 236 -3.30 20.00 11.73
CA GLU A 236 -3.85 19.70 10.41
C GLU A 236 -3.04 20.35 9.26
N GLU A 237 -2.44 21.51 9.52
CA GLU A 237 -1.51 22.22 8.61
C GLU A 237 -0.19 21.46 8.37
N THR A 238 0.40 20.88 9.43
CA THR A 238 1.65 20.09 9.38
C THR A 238 1.39 18.70 8.81
N ALA A 239 0.22 18.12 9.06
CA ALA A 239 -0.26 16.93 8.38
C ALA A 239 -0.52 17.17 6.88
N LYS A 240 -1.01 18.36 6.49
CA LYS A 240 -1.13 18.77 5.08
C LYS A 240 0.24 18.98 4.43
N GLN A 241 1.19 19.62 5.10
CA GLN A 241 2.58 19.77 4.61
C GLN A 241 3.32 18.42 4.51
N LEU A 242 3.09 17.50 5.44
CA LEU A 242 3.61 16.13 5.39
C LEU A 242 2.87 15.24 4.40
N ALA A 243 1.57 15.43 4.18
CA ALA A 243 0.85 14.70 3.15
C ALA A 243 1.33 15.13 1.76
N VAL A 244 1.70 16.40 1.57
CA VAL A 244 2.31 16.89 0.34
C VAL A 244 3.73 16.32 0.16
N ILE A 245 4.57 16.31 1.20
CA ILE A 245 5.96 15.80 1.13
C ILE A 245 6.03 14.25 1.12
N SER A 246 5.16 13.57 1.86
CA SER A 246 5.07 12.11 1.94
C SER A 246 4.40 11.52 0.70
N HIS A 247 3.36 12.14 0.14
CA HIS A 247 2.82 11.70 -1.15
C HIS A 247 3.76 12.01 -2.31
N ALA A 248 4.46 13.16 -2.29
CA ALA A 248 5.51 13.44 -3.26
C ALA A 248 6.64 12.39 -3.18
N ASN A 249 7.13 12.05 -1.98
CA ASN A 249 8.21 11.06 -1.84
C ASN A 249 7.75 9.61 -2.09
N HIS A 250 6.52 9.22 -1.73
CA HIS A 250 6.03 7.87 -1.95
C HIS A 250 5.64 7.60 -3.41
N ALA A 251 5.10 8.60 -4.12
CA ALA A 251 4.85 8.52 -5.56
C ALA A 251 6.15 8.57 -6.39
N ILE A 252 7.16 9.34 -5.94
CA ILE A 252 8.45 9.49 -6.64
C ILE A 252 9.43 8.34 -6.32
N SER A 253 9.35 7.65 -5.17
CA SER A 253 10.26 6.54 -4.87
C SER A 253 9.75 5.17 -5.34
N SER A 254 8.44 5.00 -5.52
CA SER A 254 7.85 3.69 -5.84
C SER A 254 7.71 3.38 -7.34
N GLN A 255 7.88 4.38 -8.24
CA GLN A 255 7.74 4.19 -9.69
C GLN A 255 9.02 4.41 -10.52
N PHE A 256 10.15 4.78 -9.92
CA PHE A 256 11.33 5.28 -10.65
C PHE A 256 12.57 4.41 -10.43
N GLU A 257 12.58 3.19 -10.96
CA GLU A 257 13.75 2.31 -10.87
C GLU A 257 14.94 2.74 -11.77
N THR A 258 14.86 3.78 -12.61
CA THR A 258 16.00 4.17 -13.48
C THR A 258 16.14 5.64 -13.93
N GLY A 259 15.42 6.64 -13.38
CA GLY A 259 15.59 8.03 -13.87
C GLY A 259 15.23 9.14 -12.88
N ASP A 260 16.22 9.93 -12.46
CA ASP A 260 16.04 11.03 -11.50
C ASP A 260 15.13 12.15 -12.04
N ASN A 261 14.04 12.42 -11.33
CA ASN A 261 13.36 13.72 -11.38
C ASN A 261 14.28 14.75 -10.73
N MET A 262 14.66 15.77 -11.48
CA MET A 262 15.59 16.80 -10.98
C MET A 262 14.90 17.81 -10.05
N LEU A 263 13.57 17.83 -10.05
CA LEU A 263 12.78 18.68 -9.16
C LEU A 263 12.88 18.15 -7.72
N ASN A 264 13.74 18.75 -6.89
CA ASN A 264 13.85 18.37 -5.48
C ASN A 264 12.63 18.85 -4.69
N PRO A 265 11.76 17.96 -4.17
CA PRO A 265 10.55 18.35 -3.45
C PRO A 265 10.82 19.13 -2.15
N GLN A 266 12.00 18.90 -1.54
CA GLN A 266 12.43 19.55 -0.30
C GLN A 266 13.01 20.95 -0.54
N GLY A 267 13.22 21.33 -1.81
CA GLY A 267 13.82 22.59 -2.22
C GLY A 267 12.84 23.55 -2.91
N ILE A 268 11.53 23.29 -2.83
CA ILE A 268 10.49 24.10 -3.47
C ILE A 268 10.05 25.21 -2.53
N LEU A 269 10.01 26.45 -3.03
CA LEU A 269 9.49 27.60 -2.33
C LEU A 269 8.10 27.95 -2.87
N LEU A 270 7.08 27.80 -2.03
CA LEU A 270 5.69 28.12 -2.36
C LEU A 270 5.37 29.61 -2.16
N GLY A 271 4.40 30.12 -2.93
CA GLY A 271 3.99 31.51 -2.89
C GLY A 271 4.95 32.46 -3.59
N LEU A 272 5.83 31.95 -4.45
CA LEU A 272 6.82 32.72 -5.20
C LEU A 272 6.71 32.46 -6.69
N TYR A 273 6.84 33.52 -7.49
CA TYR A 273 6.98 33.50 -8.94
C TYR A 273 8.39 33.94 -9.34
N LEU A 274 9.05 33.17 -10.20
CA LEU A 274 10.34 33.53 -10.77
C LEU A 274 10.17 34.42 -12.00
N ASP A 275 10.67 35.65 -11.96
CA ASP A 275 10.66 36.54 -13.14
C ASP A 275 11.77 36.13 -14.13
N PRO A 276 11.43 35.67 -15.35
CA PRO A 276 12.41 35.21 -16.32
C PRO A 276 13.24 36.33 -16.95
N LYS A 277 12.94 37.61 -16.68
CA LYS A 277 13.69 38.74 -17.24
C LYS A 277 14.94 39.07 -16.42
N ASN A 278 14.89 38.83 -15.11
CA ASN A 278 15.91 39.30 -14.16
C ASN A 278 16.24 38.29 -13.05
N GLY A 279 15.54 37.16 -12.98
CA GLY A 279 15.77 36.13 -11.97
C GLY A 279 15.24 36.47 -10.58
N GLN A 280 14.46 37.55 -10.43
CA GLN A 280 13.91 37.94 -9.13
C GLN A 280 12.73 37.05 -8.73
N GLU A 281 12.64 36.78 -7.43
CA GLU A 281 11.54 36.05 -6.80
C GLU A 281 10.51 37.04 -6.28
N ASN A 282 9.29 36.97 -6.82
CA ASN A 282 8.19 37.83 -6.41
C ASN A 282 7.18 37.02 -5.60
N ALA A 283 6.70 37.56 -4.48
CA ALA A 283 5.60 36.96 -3.74
C ALA A 283 4.34 36.91 -4.64
N THR A 284 3.88 35.70 -4.95
CA THR A 284 2.73 35.45 -5.82
C THR A 284 2.05 34.18 -5.37
N GLU A 285 0.85 34.35 -4.82
CA GLU A 285 0.03 33.25 -4.30
C GLU A 285 -0.32 32.26 -5.41
N GLY A 286 -0.28 30.95 -5.10
CA GLY A 286 -0.57 29.88 -6.05
C GLY A 286 0.59 29.53 -7.01
N TRP A 287 1.79 30.08 -6.83
CA TRP A 287 2.98 29.74 -7.61
C TRP A 287 4.07 29.10 -6.74
N PHE A 288 5.01 28.41 -7.38
CA PHE A 288 6.23 27.92 -6.73
C PHE A 288 7.49 28.28 -7.52
N VAL A 289 8.64 28.29 -6.85
CA VAL A 289 9.97 28.31 -7.47
C VAL A 289 10.78 27.13 -6.97
N SER A 290 11.46 26.42 -7.88
CA SER A 290 12.35 25.32 -7.51
C SER A 290 13.67 25.82 -6.91
N SER A 291 14.34 24.93 -6.18
CA SER A 291 15.77 25.10 -5.90
C SER A 291 16.60 25.07 -7.20
N PRO A 292 17.84 25.59 -7.18
CA PRO A 292 18.79 25.44 -8.28
C PRO A 292 19.03 23.96 -8.63
N MET A 293 18.90 23.61 -9.90
CA MET A 293 19.12 22.27 -10.42
C MET A 293 20.29 22.31 -11.42
N ALA A 294 21.30 21.47 -11.24
CA ALA A 294 22.49 21.48 -12.10
C ALA A 294 22.14 21.16 -13.56
N VAL A 295 22.74 21.86 -14.52
CA VAL A 295 22.55 21.62 -15.95
C VAL A 295 23.84 21.23 -16.64
N GLN A 296 23.71 20.53 -17.77
CA GLN A 296 24.80 20.13 -18.65
C GLN A 296 24.62 20.81 -20.01
N GLN A 297 25.71 21.34 -20.55
CA GLN A 297 25.73 22.00 -21.85
C GLN A 297 25.10 21.12 -22.95
N GLY A 298 24.19 21.70 -23.73
CA GLY A 298 23.54 21.04 -24.86
C GLY A 298 22.33 20.16 -24.49
N GLU A 299 22.10 19.86 -23.21
CA GLU A 299 20.92 19.13 -22.77
C GLU A 299 19.68 20.04 -22.72
N HIS A 300 18.54 19.48 -23.11
CA HIS A 300 17.26 20.18 -23.16
C HIS A 300 16.40 19.80 -21.96
N TYR A 301 16.15 20.74 -21.05
CA TYR A 301 15.41 20.53 -19.81
C TYR A 301 13.98 21.04 -19.91
N ARG A 302 13.00 20.33 -19.36
CA ARG A 302 11.61 20.77 -19.39
C ARG A 302 10.81 20.28 -18.19
N LEU A 303 9.78 21.05 -17.84
CA LEU A 303 8.76 20.70 -16.86
C LEU A 303 7.58 20.01 -17.55
N ILE A 304 7.13 18.88 -17.00
CA ILE A 304 6.08 18.03 -17.57
C ILE A 304 5.07 17.73 -16.47
N LEU A 305 3.78 17.74 -16.82
CA LEU A 305 2.68 17.35 -15.95
C LEU A 305 2.25 15.92 -16.25
N LEU A 306 2.06 15.11 -15.22
CA LEU A 306 1.31 13.86 -15.32
C LEU A 306 -0.19 14.17 -15.16
N GLY A 307 -0.98 13.97 -16.21
CA GLY A 307 -2.43 14.09 -16.16
C GLY A 307 -3.07 12.96 -15.35
N GLU A 308 -4.31 13.17 -14.91
CA GLU A 308 -5.10 12.18 -14.14
C GLU A 308 -5.34 10.87 -14.91
N ASP A 309 -5.21 10.90 -16.23
CA ASP A 309 -5.27 9.76 -17.15
C ASP A 309 -3.90 9.10 -17.40
N TYR A 310 -2.88 9.47 -16.61
CA TYR A 310 -1.48 9.08 -16.75
C TYR A 310 -0.86 9.47 -18.11
N THR A 311 -1.45 10.45 -18.80
CA THR A 311 -0.84 11.03 -19.99
C THR A 311 0.10 12.18 -19.62
N TRP A 312 1.26 12.22 -20.28
CA TRP A 312 2.25 13.26 -20.03
C TRP A 312 1.90 14.50 -20.86
N GLN A 313 1.64 15.61 -20.16
CA GLN A 313 1.22 16.88 -20.74
C GLN A 313 2.32 17.95 -20.56
N LYS A 314 2.38 18.91 -21.49
CA LYS A 314 3.23 20.09 -21.33
C LYS A 314 2.62 21.01 -20.26
N VAL A 315 3.46 21.68 -19.48
CA VAL A 315 2.99 22.61 -18.46
C VAL A 315 2.79 23.99 -19.08
N SER A 316 1.54 24.42 -19.19
CA SER A 316 1.24 25.75 -19.71
C SER A 316 1.70 26.84 -18.74
N GLY A 317 2.42 27.84 -19.26
CA GLY A 317 2.94 28.95 -18.46
C GLY A 317 4.18 28.64 -17.61
N ALA A 318 4.92 27.56 -17.88
CA ALA A 318 6.17 27.28 -17.20
C ALA A 318 7.25 28.34 -17.49
N VAL A 319 8.01 28.69 -16.43
CA VAL A 319 9.07 29.69 -16.47
C VAL A 319 10.38 29.08 -15.99
N TYR A 320 11.49 29.40 -16.67
CA TYR A 320 12.84 28.96 -16.31
C TYR A 320 13.79 30.13 -16.12
N GLY A 321 14.70 30.03 -15.16
CA GLY A 321 15.85 30.93 -15.00
C GLY A 321 17.14 30.14 -14.96
N ILE A 322 18.16 30.60 -15.66
CA ILE A 322 19.48 29.98 -15.77
C ILE A 322 20.52 30.84 -15.05
N TYR A 323 21.42 30.18 -14.33
CA TYR A 323 22.42 30.80 -13.47
C TYR A 323 23.80 30.20 -13.72
N ASP A 324 24.85 30.98 -13.44
CA ASP A 324 26.23 30.50 -13.43
C ASP A 324 26.57 29.75 -12.13
N LYS A 325 27.81 29.24 -12.05
CA LYS A 325 28.31 28.46 -10.90
C LYS A 325 28.33 29.23 -9.57
N ASP A 326 28.31 30.56 -9.63
CA ASP A 326 28.35 31.45 -8.47
C ASP A 326 26.92 31.92 -8.08
N GLY A 327 25.89 31.44 -8.79
CA GLY A 327 24.49 31.72 -8.51
C GLY A 327 23.96 33.01 -9.15
N VAL A 328 24.71 33.61 -10.08
CA VAL A 328 24.29 34.84 -10.76
C VAL A 328 23.34 34.50 -11.91
N PHE A 329 22.20 35.20 -11.98
CA PHE A 329 21.23 35.03 -13.05
C PHE A 329 21.82 35.47 -14.41
N LEU A 330 21.72 34.60 -15.40
CA LEU A 330 22.21 34.83 -16.75
C LEU A 330 21.07 35.19 -17.72
N ARG A 331 20.04 34.35 -17.75
CA ARG A 331 18.86 34.52 -18.62
C ARG A 331 17.69 33.66 -18.18
N GLY A 332 16.49 34.00 -18.61
CA GLY A 332 15.30 33.16 -18.41
C GLY A 332 14.55 32.87 -19.69
N ALA A 333 13.55 32.00 -19.59
CA ALA A 333 12.66 31.64 -20.69
C ALA A 333 11.25 31.38 -20.18
N THR A 334 10.25 31.72 -21.00
CA THR A 334 8.87 31.28 -20.83
C THR A 334 8.58 30.33 -21.99
N SER A 335 8.57 29.03 -21.72
CA SER A 335 8.49 28.01 -22.76
C SER A 335 7.81 26.75 -22.21
N GLU A 336 6.76 26.29 -22.88
CA GLU A 336 6.13 25.01 -22.52
C GLU A 336 6.99 23.82 -22.97
N ASP A 337 7.90 24.05 -23.93
CA ASP A 337 8.79 23.02 -24.46
C ASP A 337 10.04 22.82 -23.59
N GLY A 338 10.43 23.83 -22.80
CA GLY A 338 11.60 23.81 -21.92
C GLY A 338 12.72 24.77 -22.36
N ILE A 339 13.94 24.51 -21.89
CA ILE A 339 15.15 25.31 -22.11
C ILE A 339 16.38 24.43 -22.34
N THR A 340 17.21 24.78 -23.33
CA THR A 340 18.52 24.14 -23.56
C THR A 340 19.62 24.92 -22.85
N ALA A 341 20.50 24.22 -22.12
CA ALA A 341 21.65 24.82 -21.45
C ALA A 341 22.80 25.11 -22.43
N GLN A 342 23.45 26.25 -22.29
CA GLN A 342 24.56 26.76 -23.10
C GLN A 342 25.88 26.66 -22.33
N ASP A 343 26.99 26.99 -22.99
CA ASP A 343 28.32 26.98 -22.39
C ASP A 343 28.43 28.03 -21.25
N GLY A 344 29.02 27.64 -20.12
CA GLY A 344 29.13 28.49 -18.92
C GLY A 344 27.90 28.55 -18.01
N GLU A 345 26.79 27.90 -18.36
CA GLU A 345 25.57 27.83 -17.54
C GLU A 345 25.63 26.63 -16.58
N ALA A 346 25.39 26.86 -15.29
CA ALA A 346 25.59 25.84 -14.25
C ALA A 346 24.28 25.33 -13.64
N PHE A 347 23.28 26.20 -13.45
CA PHE A 347 22.02 25.84 -12.81
C PHE A 347 20.79 26.35 -13.57
N VAL A 348 19.69 25.62 -13.46
CA VAL A 348 18.36 26.04 -13.85
C VAL A 348 17.42 26.01 -12.65
N ARG A 349 16.53 27.00 -12.59
CA ARG A 349 15.37 27.01 -11.69
C ARG A 349 14.12 27.12 -12.53
N THR A 350 13.02 26.55 -12.04
CA THR A 350 11.73 26.59 -12.73
C THR A 350 10.64 27.11 -11.81
N SER A 351 9.61 27.74 -12.38
CA SER A 351 8.42 28.22 -11.70
C SER A 351 7.15 27.90 -12.49
N SER A 352 6.10 27.48 -11.80
CA SER A 352 4.77 27.21 -12.36
C SER A 352 3.70 27.28 -11.26
N TYR A 353 2.43 27.09 -11.64
CA TYR A 353 1.29 27.08 -10.71
C TYR A 353 1.36 25.88 -9.77
N SER A 354 1.17 26.11 -8.47
CA SER A 354 1.39 25.12 -7.42
C SER A 354 0.28 24.06 -7.31
N ALA A 355 -0.89 24.28 -7.93
CA ALA A 355 -2.01 23.34 -7.88
C ALA A 355 -1.65 21.94 -8.42
N ASN A 356 -0.69 21.86 -9.33
CA ASN A 356 -0.30 20.62 -10.01
C ASN A 356 1.06 20.07 -9.55
N ILE A 357 1.68 20.67 -8.52
CA ILE A 357 3.08 20.43 -8.17
C ILE A 357 3.44 18.97 -7.88
N ASN A 358 2.48 18.21 -7.39
CA ASN A 358 2.62 16.78 -7.07
C ASN A 358 2.78 15.89 -8.31
N ASN A 359 2.38 16.39 -9.48
CA ASN A 359 2.40 15.68 -10.75
C ASN A 359 3.47 16.25 -11.70
N LEU A 360 4.34 17.13 -11.22
CA LEU A 360 5.35 17.81 -12.04
C LEU A 360 6.69 17.07 -12.02
N ILE A 361 7.25 16.87 -13.20
CA ILE A 361 8.59 16.30 -13.39
C ILE A 361 9.44 17.29 -14.16
N PHE A 362 10.67 17.50 -13.67
CA PHE A 362 11.69 18.24 -14.39
C PHE A 362 12.81 17.30 -14.83
N SER A 363 13.03 17.17 -16.15
CA SER A 363 14.02 16.24 -16.71
C SER A 363 14.49 16.66 -18.10
N THR A 364 15.47 15.91 -18.65
CA THR A 364 15.95 16.13 -20.02
C THR A 364 15.05 15.49 -21.07
N ALA A 365 15.03 16.05 -22.29
CA ALA A 365 14.22 15.56 -23.39
C ALA A 365 14.57 14.10 -23.80
N LYS A 366 15.86 13.73 -23.72
CA LYS A 366 16.33 12.36 -24.00
C LYS A 366 15.82 11.34 -22.98
N LYS A 367 15.86 11.66 -21.68
CA LYS A 367 15.30 10.82 -20.61
C LYS A 367 13.79 10.70 -20.72
N THR A 368 13.10 11.79 -21.08
CA THR A 368 11.66 11.83 -21.31
C THR A 368 11.23 10.84 -22.41
N ALA A 369 12.02 10.69 -23.48
CA ALA A 369 11.76 9.71 -24.54
C ALA A 369 11.88 8.25 -24.06
N THR A 370 12.75 7.96 -23.10
CA THR A 370 12.91 6.61 -22.49
C THR A 370 11.79 6.28 -21.50
N PHE A 371 11.28 7.27 -20.77
CA PHE A 371 10.12 7.14 -19.86
C PHE A 371 8.82 6.75 -20.59
N LEU A 372 8.62 7.25 -21.81
CA LEU A 372 7.44 6.92 -22.63
C LEU A 372 7.41 5.45 -23.11
N GLY A 373 8.51 4.70 -22.98
CA GLY A 373 8.67 3.34 -23.50
C GLY A 373 8.79 2.20 -22.48
N THR A 374 8.76 2.42 -21.16
CA THR A 374 9.19 1.37 -20.19
C THR A 374 8.40 1.22 -18.87
N SER A 375 7.31 1.96 -18.62
CA SER A 375 6.56 1.86 -17.34
C SER A 375 5.45 0.79 -17.30
N LYS A 376 5.19 0.06 -18.39
CA LYS A 376 4.11 -0.96 -18.44
C LYS A 376 4.50 -2.35 -17.90
N ASP A 377 5.75 -2.55 -17.49
CA ASP A 377 6.31 -3.89 -17.31
C ASP A 377 6.78 -4.23 -15.89
N LYS A 378 6.20 -3.67 -14.81
CA LYS A 378 6.71 -3.96 -13.44
C LYS A 378 5.67 -4.22 -12.36
N VAL A 379 4.70 -5.11 -12.62
CA VAL A 379 3.87 -5.66 -11.52
C VAL A 379 3.65 -7.16 -11.72
N PRO A 380 4.13 -8.02 -10.79
CA PRO A 380 3.59 -9.36 -10.57
C PRO A 380 2.13 -9.25 -10.14
N PHE A 381 1.22 -9.77 -10.95
CA PHE A 381 -0.19 -9.79 -10.60
C PHE A 381 -0.52 -11.14 -9.96
N ASP A 382 -0.67 -11.20 -8.63
CA ASP A 382 -1.28 -12.34 -7.95
C ASP A 382 -2.80 -12.32 -8.20
N PHE A 383 -3.35 -13.38 -8.77
CA PHE A 383 -4.79 -13.60 -8.93
C PHE A 383 -5.22 -14.89 -8.23
N VAL A 384 -6.51 -15.08 -7.94
CA VAL A 384 -7.04 -16.34 -7.39
C VAL A 384 -8.16 -16.86 -8.29
N PRO A 385 -7.92 -17.85 -9.18
CA PRO A 385 -9.00 -18.38 -9.99
C PRO A 385 -9.83 -19.33 -9.13
N LYS A 386 -11.05 -18.95 -8.80
CA LYS A 386 -12.06 -19.93 -8.40
C LYS A 386 -12.74 -20.45 -9.66
N ASN A 387 -12.16 -21.45 -10.31
CA ASN A 387 -12.89 -22.35 -11.24
C ASN A 387 -12.05 -23.58 -11.57
N SER A 388 -11.80 -24.40 -10.55
CA SER A 388 -11.51 -25.85 -10.59
C SER A 388 -11.10 -26.24 -9.18
N TYR A 389 -11.57 -27.38 -8.67
CA TYR A 389 -11.60 -27.79 -7.26
C TYR A 389 -10.23 -28.00 -6.58
N SER A 390 -9.19 -27.35 -7.05
CA SER A 390 -7.84 -27.44 -6.53
C SER A 390 -7.01 -26.18 -6.70
N ILE A 391 -7.41 -25.11 -7.40
CA ILE A 391 -6.55 -23.92 -7.57
C ILE A 391 -6.77 -22.90 -6.44
N LEU A 392 -5.67 -22.44 -5.83
CA LEU A 392 -5.62 -21.43 -4.77
C LEU A 392 -5.18 -20.05 -5.27
N SER A 393 -4.27 -19.97 -6.26
CA SER A 393 -3.85 -18.71 -6.87
C SER A 393 -3.22 -18.91 -8.26
N VAL A 394 -3.22 -17.88 -9.10
CA VAL A 394 -2.50 -17.76 -10.37
C VAL A 394 -1.85 -16.39 -10.41
N THR A 395 -0.53 -16.33 -10.42
CA THR A 395 0.24 -15.09 -10.50
C THR A 395 0.80 -14.93 -11.90
N VAL A 396 0.72 -13.75 -12.52
CA VAL A 396 1.39 -13.45 -13.80
C VAL A 396 2.34 -12.28 -13.64
N GLU A 397 3.60 -12.50 -13.96
CA GLU A 397 4.65 -11.48 -13.91
C GLU A 397 4.81 -10.82 -15.28
N LYS A 398 4.69 -9.49 -15.30
CA LYS A 398 4.81 -8.62 -16.48
C LYS A 398 3.94 -9.04 -17.67
N PRO A 399 2.60 -9.09 -17.50
CA PRO A 399 1.70 -9.34 -18.62
C PRO A 399 1.71 -8.14 -19.59
N TYR A 400 2.24 -8.35 -20.79
CA TYR A 400 2.12 -7.41 -21.90
C TYR A 400 0.94 -7.84 -22.78
N THR A 401 -0.11 -7.02 -22.84
CA THR A 401 -1.25 -7.20 -23.77
C THR A 401 -1.46 -5.91 -24.56
N GLN A 402 -1.67 -6.05 -25.88
CA GLN A 402 -1.96 -4.90 -26.75
C GLN A 402 -3.26 -5.14 -27.54
N LYS A 403 -4.25 -4.28 -27.32
CA LYS A 403 -5.50 -4.20 -28.11
C LYS A 403 -5.24 -3.31 -29.32
N MET A 404 -5.49 -3.81 -30.53
CA MET A 404 -5.42 -3.01 -31.76
C MET A 404 -6.83 -2.84 -32.32
N MET A 405 -7.31 -1.60 -32.42
CA MET A 405 -8.59 -1.28 -33.09
C MET A 405 -8.47 -1.42 -34.62
N ALA A 406 -9.61 -1.52 -35.30
CA ALA A 406 -9.77 -1.95 -36.70
C ALA A 406 -8.74 -1.39 -37.71
N GLY A 407 -8.18 -2.29 -38.54
CA GLY A 407 -7.25 -1.97 -39.62
C GLY A 407 -6.05 -2.91 -39.69
N ASN A 408 -5.30 -2.82 -40.80
CA ASN A 408 -3.98 -3.44 -40.92
C ASN A 408 -2.94 -2.59 -40.18
N VAL A 409 -2.09 -3.20 -39.35
CA VAL A 409 -1.07 -2.48 -38.58
C VAL A 409 0.21 -2.44 -39.40
N ARG A 410 0.68 -1.23 -39.70
CA ARG A 410 1.98 -1.02 -40.35
C ARG A 410 3.04 -0.82 -39.27
N LEU A 411 3.89 -1.83 -39.08
CA LEU A 411 5.05 -1.78 -38.17
C LEU A 411 6.32 -1.76 -39.02
N GLY A 412 6.90 -0.57 -39.20
CA GLY A 412 7.95 -0.35 -40.19
C GLY A 412 7.41 -0.53 -41.62
N GLU A 413 8.14 -1.27 -42.46
CA GLU A 413 7.73 -1.55 -43.86
C GLU A 413 6.72 -2.69 -44.00
N LYS A 414 6.47 -3.46 -42.93
CA LYS A 414 5.60 -4.64 -42.95
C LYS A 414 4.21 -4.33 -42.41
N THR A 415 3.22 -4.89 -43.09
CA THR A 415 1.80 -4.74 -42.76
C THR A 415 1.29 -6.07 -42.20
N TYR A 416 0.83 -6.07 -40.96
CA TYR A 416 0.29 -7.26 -40.31
C TYR A 416 -1.24 -7.22 -40.28
N PRO A 417 -1.91 -8.33 -40.64
CA PRO A 417 -3.35 -8.44 -40.47
C PRO A 417 -3.71 -8.45 -38.98
N PHE A 418 -4.98 -8.20 -38.71
CA PHE A 418 -5.60 -8.16 -37.38
C PHE A 418 -5.24 -9.36 -36.46
N GLY A 419 -5.04 -9.12 -35.16
CA GLY A 419 -4.73 -10.16 -34.16
C GLY A 419 -4.28 -9.60 -32.80
N ALA A 420 -4.38 -10.42 -31.73
CA ALA A 420 -3.99 -10.03 -30.38
C ALA A 420 -2.61 -10.58 -30.01
N PHE A 421 -1.85 -9.79 -29.25
CA PHE A 421 -0.50 -10.14 -28.78
C PHE A 421 -0.46 -10.26 -27.27
N ILE A 422 0.16 -11.33 -26.78
CA ILE A 422 0.46 -11.50 -25.36
C ILE A 422 1.89 -11.97 -25.14
N LYS A 423 2.54 -11.41 -24.11
CA LYS A 423 3.75 -11.94 -23.49
C LYS A 423 3.60 -11.91 -21.97
N PHE A 424 4.16 -12.91 -21.28
CA PHE A 424 4.35 -12.88 -19.83
C PHE A 424 5.72 -13.46 -19.51
N GLU A 425 6.40 -12.92 -18.50
CA GLU A 425 7.71 -13.43 -18.09
C GLU A 425 7.57 -14.75 -17.33
N LYS A 426 6.56 -14.83 -16.47
CA LYS A 426 6.33 -16.00 -15.62
C LYS A 426 4.86 -16.08 -15.21
N ILE A 427 4.34 -17.29 -15.13
CA ILE A 427 3.07 -17.62 -14.49
C ILE A 427 3.32 -18.56 -13.31
N THR A 428 2.60 -18.36 -12.21
CA THR A 428 2.67 -19.21 -11.02
C THR A 428 1.27 -19.66 -10.65
N ILE A 429 0.95 -20.93 -10.79
CA ILE A 429 -0.35 -21.52 -10.47
C ILE A 429 -0.23 -22.30 -9.17
N ARG A 430 -0.75 -21.75 -8.08
CA ARG A 430 -0.86 -22.43 -6.79
C ARG A 430 -2.13 -23.25 -6.76
N THR A 431 -2.01 -24.51 -6.42
CA THR A 431 -3.13 -25.42 -6.14
C THR A 431 -3.08 -25.89 -4.68
N GLN A 432 -4.13 -26.54 -4.19
CA GLN A 432 -4.19 -27.15 -2.86
C GLN A 432 -3.12 -28.23 -2.66
N ALA A 433 -2.65 -28.86 -3.75
CA ALA A 433 -1.69 -29.96 -3.69
C ALA A 433 -0.28 -29.61 -4.17
N LYS A 434 -0.12 -28.58 -5.03
CA LYS A 434 1.14 -28.27 -5.73
C LYS A 434 1.23 -26.79 -6.15
N LEU A 435 2.45 -26.28 -6.23
CA LEU A 435 2.78 -25.00 -6.85
C LEU A 435 3.39 -25.27 -8.22
N ILE A 436 2.76 -24.79 -9.28
CA ILE A 436 3.24 -24.91 -10.66
C ILE A 436 3.78 -23.55 -11.07
N VAL A 437 5.00 -23.50 -11.61
CA VAL A 437 5.62 -22.26 -12.10
C VAL A 437 6.04 -22.50 -13.54
N LYS A 438 5.70 -21.59 -14.45
CA LYS A 438 6.09 -21.66 -15.87
C LYS A 438 6.62 -20.30 -16.34
N THR A 439 7.78 -20.31 -16.95
CA THR A 439 8.43 -19.18 -17.62
C THR A 439 7.89 -18.98 -19.04
N TRP A 440 8.20 -17.83 -19.66
CA TRP A 440 7.95 -17.61 -21.08
C TRP A 440 8.50 -18.73 -21.98
N SER A 441 9.74 -19.16 -21.74
CA SER A 441 10.38 -20.23 -22.51
C SER A 441 9.64 -21.57 -22.41
N GLU A 442 9.07 -21.89 -21.26
CA GLU A 442 8.31 -23.13 -21.07
C GLU A 442 6.95 -23.08 -21.75
N LEU A 443 6.29 -21.92 -21.75
CA LEU A 443 5.12 -21.72 -22.61
C LEU A 443 5.48 -21.95 -24.09
N VAL A 444 6.61 -21.40 -24.55
CA VAL A 444 7.01 -21.49 -25.97
C VAL A 444 7.19 -22.95 -26.35
N SER A 445 7.80 -23.73 -25.44
CA SER A 445 7.97 -25.18 -25.60
C SER A 445 6.64 -25.95 -25.58
N ASP A 446 5.66 -25.53 -24.78
CA ASP A 446 4.35 -26.19 -24.72
C ASP A 446 3.51 -25.95 -26.00
N LEU A 447 3.76 -24.85 -26.73
CA LEU A 447 3.00 -24.42 -27.90
C LEU A 447 3.66 -24.72 -29.26
N SER A 448 4.90 -25.23 -29.29
CA SER A 448 5.79 -25.24 -30.46
C SER A 448 5.30 -26.01 -31.71
N ALA A 449 4.13 -26.65 -31.67
CA ALA A 449 3.57 -27.44 -32.77
C ALA A 449 2.22 -26.92 -33.31
N ASN A 450 1.69 -25.78 -32.85
CA ASN A 450 0.32 -25.35 -33.18
C ASN A 450 0.28 -24.25 -34.27
N THR A 451 -0.37 -24.53 -35.40
CA THR A 451 -0.45 -23.62 -36.58
C THR A 451 -1.30 -22.36 -36.35
N SER A 452 -2.02 -22.30 -35.23
CA SER A 452 -2.90 -21.19 -34.82
C SER A 452 -2.19 -20.09 -34.03
N VAL A 453 -0.90 -20.27 -33.74
CA VAL A 453 -0.04 -19.36 -32.98
C VAL A 453 1.18 -19.00 -33.82
N SER A 454 1.60 -17.75 -33.79
CA SER A 454 2.89 -17.35 -34.38
C SER A 454 3.70 -16.51 -33.40
N PHE A 455 4.99 -16.80 -33.30
CA PHE A 455 5.96 -15.98 -32.57
C PHE A 455 6.32 -14.75 -33.37
N MET A 456 6.41 -13.61 -32.69
CA MET A 456 6.76 -12.34 -33.31
C MET A 456 8.15 -11.88 -32.90
N ASP A 457 9.08 -11.89 -33.85
CA ASP A 457 10.49 -11.55 -33.59
C ASP A 457 10.91 -10.20 -34.20
N SER A 458 9.95 -9.41 -34.70
CA SER A 458 10.24 -8.39 -35.71
C SER A 458 10.00 -6.93 -35.30
N TYR A 459 9.76 -6.62 -34.04
CA TYR A 459 9.70 -5.23 -33.54
C TYR A 459 9.93 -5.18 -32.03
N GLU A 460 10.75 -4.25 -31.52
CA GLU A 460 11.11 -4.16 -30.09
C GLU A 460 9.88 -4.15 -29.15
N LEU A 461 8.75 -3.56 -29.58
CA LEU A 461 7.52 -3.48 -28.78
C LEU A 461 6.69 -4.77 -28.70
N VAL A 462 6.85 -5.71 -29.64
CA VAL A 462 6.09 -6.98 -29.68
C VAL A 462 7.02 -8.19 -29.83
N LYS A 463 8.30 -7.96 -29.51
CA LYS A 463 9.36 -8.96 -29.58
C LYS A 463 9.12 -10.03 -28.54
N ASP A 464 9.19 -11.28 -28.99
CA ASP A 464 8.86 -12.46 -28.20
C ASP A 464 7.44 -12.38 -27.63
N CYS A 465 6.45 -11.97 -28.43
CA CYS A 465 5.03 -12.13 -28.12
C CYS A 465 4.41 -13.29 -28.91
N LEU A 466 3.38 -13.90 -28.34
CA LEU A 466 2.49 -14.81 -29.05
C LEU A 466 1.42 -14.00 -29.78
N ARG A 467 1.19 -14.31 -31.05
CA ARG A 467 0.02 -13.84 -31.77
C ARG A 467 -1.07 -14.91 -31.76
N LEU A 468 -2.26 -14.55 -31.27
CA LEU A 468 -3.46 -15.37 -31.37
C LEU A 468 -4.32 -14.93 -32.57
N ARG A 469 -4.89 -15.92 -33.28
CA ARG A 469 -5.84 -15.68 -34.38
C ARG A 469 -7.27 -15.49 -33.85
N LEU A 470 -8.13 -14.87 -34.66
CA LEU A 470 -9.55 -14.68 -34.36
C LEU A 470 -10.22 -16.01 -33.97
N ARG A 471 -11.08 -16.01 -32.94
CA ARG A 471 -11.79 -17.17 -32.39
C ARG A 471 -10.92 -18.23 -31.69
N PHE A 472 -9.61 -18.01 -31.58
CA PHE A 472 -8.73 -18.88 -30.80
C PHE A 472 -8.52 -18.36 -29.38
N MET A 473 -8.27 -19.30 -28.47
CA MET A 473 -8.15 -19.04 -27.03
C MET A 473 -6.86 -19.64 -26.49
N LEU A 474 -6.16 -18.89 -25.64
CA LEU A 474 -5.03 -19.39 -24.87
C LEU A 474 -5.54 -19.91 -23.52
N VAL A 475 -5.24 -21.19 -23.23
CA VAL A 475 -5.63 -21.85 -21.99
C VAL A 475 -4.44 -22.55 -21.35
N PHE A 476 -4.50 -22.75 -20.04
CA PHE A 476 -3.61 -23.66 -19.32
C PHE A 476 -4.39 -24.92 -18.91
N ASP A 477 -3.95 -26.10 -19.34
CA ASP A 477 -4.58 -27.37 -18.98
C ASP A 477 -4.00 -27.90 -17.67
N LEU A 478 -4.84 -28.01 -16.65
CA LEU A 478 -4.44 -28.40 -15.29
C LEU A 478 -4.15 -29.89 -15.15
N ARG A 479 -4.64 -30.73 -16.08
CA ARG A 479 -4.36 -32.17 -16.06
C ARG A 479 -2.98 -32.46 -16.63
N ASP A 480 -2.66 -31.82 -17.74
CA ASP A 480 -1.41 -32.09 -18.47
C ASP A 480 -0.29 -31.11 -18.07
N GLU A 481 -0.61 -30.06 -17.30
CA GLU A 481 0.29 -28.97 -16.89
C GLU A 481 0.97 -28.26 -18.07
N LYS A 482 0.20 -28.07 -19.16
CA LYS A 482 0.69 -27.47 -20.41
C LYS A 482 -0.22 -26.36 -20.89
N PHE A 483 0.39 -25.39 -21.56
CA PHE A 483 -0.35 -24.40 -22.34
C PHE A 483 -0.91 -25.03 -23.61
N LYS A 484 -2.14 -24.64 -23.95
CA LYS A 484 -2.83 -25.05 -25.17
C LYS A 484 -3.50 -23.87 -25.83
N VAL A 485 -3.71 -23.98 -27.13
CA VAL A 485 -4.57 -23.07 -27.89
C VAL A 485 -5.75 -23.85 -28.43
N LEU A 486 -6.95 -23.39 -28.08
CA LEU A 486 -8.23 -24.02 -28.44
C LEU A 486 -8.99 -23.11 -29.41
N TYR A 487 -9.92 -23.68 -30.17
CA TYR A 487 -10.74 -22.97 -31.14
C TYR A 487 -12.18 -22.87 -30.64
N GLU A 488 -12.72 -21.66 -30.51
CA GLU A 488 -14.05 -21.41 -29.95
C GLU A 488 -14.22 -21.81 -28.46
N THR A 489 -15.26 -21.28 -27.83
CA THR A 489 -15.52 -21.48 -26.39
C THR A 489 -16.04 -22.87 -26.07
N ASN A 490 -16.61 -23.58 -27.05
CA ASN A 490 -17.18 -24.92 -26.88
C ASN A 490 -16.11 -26.00 -26.67
N ASP A 491 -14.85 -25.71 -27.01
CA ASP A 491 -13.71 -26.61 -26.84
C ASP A 491 -13.16 -26.58 -25.40
N LEU A 492 -13.68 -25.72 -24.52
CA LEU A 492 -13.29 -25.68 -23.10
C LEU A 492 -13.77 -26.92 -22.35
N THR A 493 -12.85 -27.51 -21.59
CA THR A 493 -13.18 -28.54 -20.60
C THR A 493 -13.01 -27.99 -19.18
N GLN A 494 -13.56 -28.69 -18.18
CA GLN A 494 -13.42 -28.33 -16.75
C GLN A 494 -11.97 -28.29 -16.23
N SER A 495 -11.02 -28.84 -16.99
CA SER A 495 -9.59 -28.82 -16.68
C SER A 495 -8.84 -27.64 -17.27
N ASN A 496 -9.48 -26.84 -18.12
CA ASN A 496 -8.84 -25.74 -18.82
C ASN A 496 -9.07 -24.43 -18.07
N LEU A 497 -7.98 -23.79 -17.66
CA LEU A 497 -7.98 -22.43 -17.18
C LEU A 497 -7.88 -21.49 -18.39
N LEU A 498 -8.96 -20.76 -18.68
CA LEU A 498 -8.98 -19.75 -19.74
C LEU A 498 -8.13 -18.54 -19.32
N LEU A 499 -7.12 -18.20 -20.12
CA LEU A 499 -6.27 -17.03 -19.86
C LEU A 499 -6.74 -15.83 -20.69
N LEU A 500 -6.92 -16.04 -21.99
CA LEU A 500 -7.39 -15.04 -22.96
C LEU A 500 -8.08 -15.71 -24.15
N HIS A 501 -8.99 -15.01 -24.80
CA HIS A 501 -9.50 -15.34 -26.12
C HIS A 501 -9.69 -14.12 -27.00
N VAL A 502 -9.73 -14.34 -28.31
CA VAL A 502 -10.05 -13.29 -29.30
C VAL A 502 -11.48 -13.46 -29.77
N THR A 503 -12.34 -12.48 -29.50
CA THR A 503 -13.76 -12.49 -29.91
C THR A 503 -13.91 -12.34 -31.42
N GLU A 504 -15.13 -12.53 -31.94
CA GLU A 504 -15.45 -12.28 -33.36
C GLU A 504 -15.33 -10.79 -33.73
N ALA A 505 -15.53 -9.89 -32.76
CA ALA A 505 -15.25 -8.46 -32.89
C ALA A 505 -13.74 -8.14 -32.87
N GLY A 506 -12.91 -9.17 -32.63
CA GLY A 506 -11.47 -9.05 -32.61
C GLY A 506 -10.89 -8.42 -31.34
N SER A 507 -11.74 -8.15 -30.36
CA SER A 507 -11.28 -7.75 -29.04
C SER A 507 -10.67 -8.95 -28.32
N LEU A 508 -9.74 -8.68 -27.40
CA LEU A 508 -9.48 -9.64 -26.35
C LEU A 508 -10.74 -9.75 -25.47
N SER A 509 -10.87 -10.88 -24.79
CA SER A 509 -11.70 -11.07 -23.61
C SER A 509 -11.16 -12.25 -22.80
N GLY A 510 -11.49 -12.31 -21.51
CA GLY A 510 -11.04 -13.36 -20.60
C GLY A 510 -10.49 -12.83 -19.28
N TRP A 511 -10.17 -13.75 -18.36
CA TRP A 511 -9.87 -13.48 -16.96
C TRP A 511 -8.74 -12.45 -16.75
N LEU A 512 -7.68 -12.51 -17.54
CA LEU A 512 -6.57 -11.56 -17.41
C LEU A 512 -6.92 -10.15 -17.90
N GLU A 513 -7.77 -10.01 -18.93
CA GLU A 513 -8.19 -8.70 -19.42
C GLU A 513 -9.20 -8.06 -18.47
N SER A 514 -10.16 -8.83 -17.95
CA SER A 514 -11.16 -8.30 -17.01
C SER A 514 -10.51 -7.77 -15.72
N GLU A 515 -9.53 -8.49 -15.18
CA GLU A 515 -8.78 -8.08 -13.99
C GLU A 515 -7.79 -6.93 -14.28
N TYR A 516 -7.16 -6.92 -15.45
CA TYR A 516 -6.36 -5.79 -15.93
C TYR A 516 -7.21 -4.52 -16.04
N ARG A 517 -8.45 -4.63 -16.51
CA ARG A 517 -9.41 -3.52 -16.57
C ARG A 517 -9.89 -3.11 -15.18
N GLN A 518 -10.21 -4.05 -14.28
CA GLN A 518 -10.60 -3.75 -12.90
C GLN A 518 -9.50 -3.00 -12.12
N LYS A 519 -8.23 -3.37 -12.29
CA LYS A 519 -7.10 -2.62 -11.70
C LYS A 519 -6.86 -1.24 -12.31
N LYS A 520 -7.40 -0.98 -13.50
CA LYS A 520 -7.34 0.33 -14.18
C LYS A 520 -8.56 1.22 -13.87
N ILE A 521 -9.57 0.69 -13.18
CA ILE A 521 -10.81 1.37 -12.82
C ILE A 521 -11.03 1.25 -11.30
N THR A 522 -10.18 1.86 -10.48
CA THR A 522 -10.45 2.00 -9.04
C THR A 522 -11.37 3.19 -8.80
N GLY A 523 -12.69 2.98 -8.96
CA GLY A 523 -13.72 3.97 -8.67
C GLY A 523 -13.72 4.49 -7.22
N ILE A 524 -13.04 3.81 -6.30
CA ILE A 524 -12.89 4.28 -4.91
C ILE A 524 -12.08 5.57 -4.77
N GLU A 525 -11.15 5.86 -5.69
CA GLU A 525 -10.36 7.09 -5.65
C GLU A 525 -11.24 8.33 -5.84
N ASN A 526 -12.32 8.22 -6.62
CA ASN A 526 -13.30 9.30 -6.79
C ASN A 526 -14.05 9.62 -5.49
N TYR A 527 -14.06 8.68 -4.53
CA TYR A 527 -14.77 8.81 -3.25
C TYR A 527 -13.85 9.03 -2.07
N ARG A 528 -12.52 9.07 -2.28
CA ARG A 528 -11.51 9.06 -1.21
C ARG A 528 -11.77 10.16 -0.16
N SER A 529 -12.01 11.38 -0.62
CA SER A 529 -12.24 12.53 0.25
C SER A 529 -13.52 12.42 1.08
N GLN A 530 -14.59 11.90 0.50
CA GLN A 530 -15.89 11.72 1.14
C GLN A 530 -15.86 10.55 2.11
N ILE A 531 -15.16 9.47 1.73
CA ILE A 531 -14.88 8.33 2.61
C ILE A 531 -14.13 8.83 3.85
N ASP A 532 -13.06 9.61 3.67
CA ASP A 532 -12.25 10.08 4.79
C ASP A 532 -13.00 11.06 5.69
N ALA A 533 -13.80 11.98 5.12
CA ALA A 533 -14.67 12.85 5.91
C ALA A 533 -15.73 12.06 6.70
N LYS A 534 -16.37 11.08 6.06
CA LYS A 534 -17.43 10.28 6.70
C LYS A 534 -16.87 9.30 7.73
N LYS A 535 -15.63 8.82 7.58
CA LYS A 535 -14.94 8.04 8.63
C LYS A 535 -14.79 8.84 9.92
N VAL A 536 -14.49 10.13 9.85
CA VAL A 536 -14.39 10.99 11.06
C VAL A 536 -15.75 11.09 11.76
N GLU A 537 -16.82 11.28 10.99
CA GLU A 537 -18.17 11.32 11.53
C GLU A 537 -18.59 9.97 12.14
N ALA A 538 -18.36 8.87 11.43
CA ALA A 538 -18.67 7.53 11.92
C ALA A 538 -17.86 7.20 13.18
N LEU A 539 -16.58 7.58 13.24
CA LEU A 539 -15.72 7.41 14.41
C LEU A 539 -16.25 8.19 15.63
N ALA A 540 -16.78 9.39 15.43
CA ALA A 540 -17.38 10.19 16.50
C ALA A 540 -18.68 9.58 17.06
N ASN A 541 -19.37 8.76 16.26
CA ASN A 541 -20.61 8.08 16.64
C ASN A 541 -20.39 6.64 17.17
N MET A 542 -19.15 6.15 17.20
CA MET A 542 -18.86 4.80 17.70
C MET A 542 -19.11 4.68 19.20
N ALA A 543 -19.59 3.50 19.61
CA ALA A 543 -20.00 3.15 20.97
C ALA A 543 -19.57 1.71 21.30
N ASP A 544 -20.34 1.00 22.12
CA ASP A 544 -19.96 -0.30 22.69
C ASP A 544 -19.79 -1.41 21.63
N PHE A 545 -20.57 -1.37 20.55
CA PHE A 545 -20.51 -2.35 19.47
C PHE A 545 -20.78 -1.71 18.11
N ASN A 546 -19.90 -1.95 17.13
CA ASN A 546 -19.86 -1.22 15.87
C ASN A 546 -19.72 -2.16 14.67
N PHE A 547 -20.59 -2.04 13.68
CA PHE A 547 -20.58 -2.92 12.49
C PHE A 547 -21.05 -2.20 11.24
N SER A 548 -20.64 -2.68 10.06
CA SER A 548 -21.23 -2.21 8.79
C SER A 548 -22.46 -3.02 8.45
N PHE A 549 -23.48 -2.41 7.85
CA PHE A 549 -24.63 -3.07 7.25
C PHE A 549 -24.82 -2.56 5.82
N ALA A 550 -24.75 -3.49 4.87
CA ALA A 550 -24.99 -3.26 3.46
C ALA A 550 -25.80 -4.43 2.91
N THR A 551 -26.76 -4.17 2.03
CA THR A 551 -27.67 -5.17 1.45
C THR A 551 -27.94 -4.84 -0.01
N ASP A 552 -28.35 -5.83 -0.81
CA ASP A 552 -28.75 -5.64 -2.21
C ASP A 552 -27.63 -4.97 -3.00
N SER A 553 -26.45 -5.58 -2.92
CA SER A 553 -25.28 -5.14 -3.68
C SER A 553 -25.45 -5.44 -5.16
N HIS A 554 -26.19 -6.47 -5.54
CA HIS A 554 -26.48 -6.81 -6.94
C HIS A 554 -25.24 -6.74 -7.84
N ILE A 555 -24.10 -7.27 -7.39
CA ILE A 555 -22.86 -7.30 -8.16
C ILE A 555 -23.12 -8.06 -9.46
N TYR A 556 -22.80 -7.43 -10.59
CA TYR A 556 -22.88 -8.05 -11.91
C TYR A 556 -21.64 -7.76 -12.73
N PHE A 557 -21.47 -8.54 -13.78
CA PHE A 557 -20.33 -8.45 -14.69
C PHE A 557 -20.83 -8.05 -16.08
N ASP A 558 -20.29 -6.95 -16.62
CA ASP A 558 -20.51 -6.51 -18.01
C ASP A 558 -19.17 -6.34 -18.75
N ASP A 559 -19.20 -5.80 -19.97
CA ASP A 559 -18.01 -5.60 -20.83
C ASP A 559 -16.94 -4.69 -20.19
N ASP A 560 -17.28 -3.94 -19.13
CA ASP A 560 -16.39 -3.06 -18.38
C ASP A 560 -15.90 -3.67 -17.05
N GLY A 561 -16.36 -4.87 -16.68
CA GLY A 561 -15.94 -5.60 -15.47
C GLY A 561 -17.02 -5.69 -14.39
N TYR A 562 -16.62 -5.89 -13.13
CA TYR A 562 -17.57 -5.83 -12.01
C TYR A 562 -18.05 -4.40 -11.82
N LYS A 563 -19.37 -4.25 -11.68
CA LYS A 563 -19.98 -3.02 -11.19
C LYS A 563 -20.32 -3.23 -9.71
N ASN A 564 -20.12 -2.19 -8.89
CA ASN A 564 -20.28 -2.11 -7.42
C ASN A 564 -18.96 -2.08 -6.60
N TYR A 565 -18.77 -0.98 -5.86
CA TYR A 565 -17.62 -0.69 -4.97
C TYR A 565 -17.93 -0.82 -3.46
N THR A 566 -19.11 -1.34 -3.09
CA THR A 566 -19.60 -1.47 -1.70
C THR A 566 -18.59 -2.20 -0.82
N THR A 567 -18.07 -3.33 -1.30
CA THR A 567 -17.08 -4.13 -0.58
C THR A 567 -15.79 -3.35 -0.33
N ASP A 568 -15.34 -2.59 -1.34
CA ASP A 568 -14.12 -1.78 -1.26
C ASP A 568 -14.31 -0.61 -0.27
N VAL A 569 -15.49 0.03 -0.28
CA VAL A 569 -15.87 1.07 0.69
C VAL A 569 -15.87 0.51 2.12
N ILE A 570 -16.51 -0.66 2.34
CA ILE A 570 -16.54 -1.31 3.65
C ILE A 570 -15.12 -1.57 4.15
N ASN A 571 -14.25 -2.12 3.30
CA ASN A 571 -12.84 -2.37 3.65
C ASN A 571 -12.09 -1.10 4.02
N GLU A 572 -12.31 0.01 3.30
CA GLU A 572 -11.67 1.28 3.62
C GLU A 572 -12.11 1.83 4.97
N PHE A 573 -13.40 1.74 5.30
CA PHE A 573 -13.90 2.12 6.61
C PHE A 573 -13.39 1.19 7.72
N ASP A 574 -13.39 -0.13 7.53
CA ASP A 574 -12.93 -1.08 8.55
C ASP A 574 -11.45 -0.89 8.93
N LYS A 575 -10.59 -0.51 7.97
CA LYS A 575 -9.19 -0.14 8.26
C LYS A 575 -9.06 0.96 9.32
N THR A 576 -10.03 1.88 9.36
CA THR A 576 -10.04 3.06 10.23
C THR A 576 -10.86 2.82 11.50
N LEU A 577 -12.11 2.39 11.33
CA LEU A 577 -13.07 2.21 12.41
C LEU A 577 -12.82 0.93 13.21
N ARG A 578 -12.16 -0.09 12.61
CA ARG A 578 -11.95 -1.41 13.21
C ARG A 578 -13.26 -2.01 13.71
N LEU A 579 -14.20 -2.18 12.80
CA LEU A 579 -15.54 -2.69 13.06
C LEU A 579 -15.47 -4.10 13.68
N ASP A 580 -16.41 -4.38 14.58
CA ASP A 580 -16.57 -5.66 15.27
C ASP A 580 -17.15 -6.74 14.33
N ALA A 581 -18.01 -6.32 13.40
CA ALA A 581 -18.60 -7.18 12.38
C ALA A 581 -18.81 -6.44 11.05
N LEU A 582 -18.82 -7.19 9.95
CA LEU A 582 -19.10 -6.70 8.60
C LEU A 582 -20.33 -7.44 8.09
N VAL A 583 -21.49 -6.77 8.02
CA VAL A 583 -22.78 -7.45 7.80
C VAL A 583 -23.26 -7.21 6.38
N ASN A 584 -23.49 -8.32 5.67
CA ASN A 584 -24.14 -8.36 4.37
C ASN A 584 -25.59 -8.86 4.55
N GLY A 585 -26.56 -8.04 4.14
CA GLY A 585 -27.99 -8.29 4.29
C GLY A 585 -28.63 -9.17 3.21
N GLY A 586 -27.86 -9.68 2.25
CA GLY A 586 -28.35 -10.52 1.15
C GLY A 586 -28.40 -9.80 -0.18
N ASP A 587 -28.74 -10.54 -1.24
CA ASP A 587 -28.78 -10.08 -2.63
C ASP A 587 -27.46 -9.45 -3.09
N SER A 588 -26.38 -10.22 -2.94
CA SER A 588 -25.05 -9.77 -3.33
C SER A 588 -24.81 -9.79 -4.83
N ILE A 589 -25.55 -10.60 -5.59
CA ILE A 589 -25.37 -10.73 -7.04
C ILE A 589 -26.64 -10.34 -7.77
N ALA A 590 -26.51 -9.71 -8.94
CA ALA A 590 -27.69 -9.37 -9.74
C ALA A 590 -28.37 -10.61 -10.31
N TYR A 591 -29.66 -10.50 -10.63
CA TYR A 591 -30.44 -11.58 -11.21
C TYR A 591 -29.99 -11.95 -12.63
N GLY A 592 -30.08 -13.25 -12.94
CA GLY A 592 -30.52 -13.85 -14.21
C GLY A 592 -29.84 -13.56 -15.55
N THR A 593 -28.96 -12.58 -15.64
CA THR A 593 -28.23 -12.27 -16.89
C THR A 593 -26.91 -13.04 -16.98
N MET A 594 -26.45 -13.58 -15.84
CA MET A 594 -25.14 -14.18 -15.69
C MET A 594 -25.16 -15.70 -15.82
N SER A 595 -24.19 -16.24 -16.56
CA SER A 595 -23.89 -17.67 -16.50
C SER A 595 -23.45 -18.07 -15.09
N LYS A 596 -23.63 -19.35 -14.72
CA LYS A 596 -23.23 -19.87 -13.39
C LYS A 596 -21.78 -19.50 -13.00
N PRO A 597 -20.77 -19.54 -13.90
CA PRO A 597 -19.43 -19.03 -13.61
C PRO A 597 -19.36 -17.53 -13.34
N LEU A 598 -20.13 -16.70 -14.05
CA LEU A 598 -20.16 -15.25 -13.83
C LEU A 598 -20.84 -14.90 -12.50
N GLY A 599 -21.98 -15.52 -12.21
CA GLY A 599 -22.64 -15.38 -10.91
C GLY A 599 -21.74 -15.83 -9.76
N LEU A 600 -20.91 -16.86 -9.98
CA LEU A 600 -19.99 -17.35 -8.95
C LEU A 600 -18.91 -16.30 -8.71
N SER A 601 -18.39 -15.72 -9.78
CA SER A 601 -17.34 -14.71 -9.72
C SER A 601 -17.84 -13.43 -9.01
N ALA A 602 -19.08 -13.00 -9.29
CA ALA A 602 -19.74 -11.90 -8.57
C ALA A 602 -19.95 -12.21 -7.08
N LEU A 603 -20.42 -13.43 -6.76
CA LEU A 603 -20.63 -13.86 -5.37
C LEU A 603 -19.29 -13.97 -4.60
N ILE A 604 -18.19 -14.26 -5.28
CA ILE A 604 -16.86 -14.24 -4.66
C ILE A 604 -16.41 -12.80 -4.38
N LYS A 605 -16.73 -11.86 -5.26
CA LYS A 605 -16.39 -10.44 -5.05
C LYS A 605 -17.15 -9.85 -3.85
N SER A 606 -18.38 -10.27 -3.57
CA SER A 606 -19.08 -9.82 -2.35
C SER A 606 -18.43 -10.33 -1.05
N LEU A 607 -17.59 -11.36 -1.14
CA LEU A 607 -16.84 -11.93 -0.02
C LEU A 607 -15.44 -11.32 0.15
N ASP A 608 -15.08 -10.30 -0.63
CA ASP A 608 -13.77 -9.64 -0.63
C ASP A 608 -13.64 -8.65 0.55
N VAL A 609 -13.97 -9.12 1.76
CA VAL A 609 -13.78 -8.43 3.06
C VAL A 609 -13.06 -9.34 4.04
N ASP A 610 -12.75 -8.86 5.25
CA ASP A 610 -12.27 -9.73 6.33
C ASP A 610 -13.31 -10.80 6.69
N ARG A 611 -13.10 -12.00 6.16
CA ARG A 611 -13.97 -13.17 6.33
C ARG A 611 -14.19 -13.57 7.79
N LYS A 612 -13.32 -13.18 8.72
CA LYS A 612 -13.49 -13.49 10.15
C LYS A 612 -14.53 -12.62 10.83
N LYS A 613 -14.75 -11.41 10.29
CA LYS A 613 -15.74 -10.43 10.77
C LYS A 613 -17.06 -10.50 10.01
N LEU A 614 -17.07 -11.16 8.85
CA LEU A 614 -18.23 -11.24 7.98
C LEU A 614 -19.39 -11.97 8.66
N LEU A 615 -20.57 -11.36 8.62
CA LEU A 615 -21.88 -11.97 8.88
C LEU A 615 -22.72 -11.76 7.62
N TYR A 616 -23.34 -12.81 7.13
CA TYR A 616 -23.96 -12.85 5.81
C TYR A 616 -25.36 -13.48 5.89
N ALA A 617 -26.39 -12.71 5.53
CA ALA A 617 -27.74 -13.19 5.26
C ALA A 617 -27.87 -13.57 3.78
N VAL A 618 -28.53 -14.68 3.47
CA VAL A 618 -28.74 -15.10 2.08
C VAL A 618 -29.99 -14.41 1.54
N GLY A 619 -29.87 -13.74 0.39
CA GLY A 619 -31.01 -13.16 -0.32
C GLY A 619 -31.58 -14.05 -1.41
N ASN A 620 -32.71 -13.63 -1.99
CA ASN A 620 -33.41 -14.38 -3.03
C ASN A 620 -32.61 -14.41 -4.35
N HIS A 621 -31.71 -13.46 -4.59
CA HIS A 621 -30.83 -13.41 -5.75
C HIS A 621 -29.53 -14.22 -5.58
N ASP A 622 -29.11 -14.52 -4.35
CA ASP A 622 -27.83 -15.20 -4.07
C ASP A 622 -27.79 -16.66 -4.58
N TYR A 623 -28.92 -17.19 -5.03
CA TYR A 623 -29.02 -18.49 -5.72
C TYR A 623 -28.78 -18.39 -7.24
N ASN A 624 -28.44 -17.20 -7.76
CA ASN A 624 -28.24 -16.91 -9.18
C ASN A 624 -29.48 -17.26 -10.03
N GLY A 625 -30.68 -16.95 -9.52
CA GLY A 625 -31.95 -17.21 -10.19
C GLY A 625 -32.14 -16.36 -11.45
N VAL A 626 -32.80 -16.91 -12.49
CA VAL A 626 -33.08 -16.24 -13.77
C VAL A 626 -34.50 -15.66 -13.78
N SER A 627 -34.63 -14.35 -14.02
CA SER A 627 -35.93 -13.65 -13.96
C SER A 627 -36.85 -13.97 -15.15
N PHE A 628 -38.14 -13.68 -14.93
CA PHE A 628 -39.26 -13.92 -15.84
C PHE A 628 -39.22 -13.09 -17.14
N GLU A 629 -38.45 -12.00 -17.18
CA GLU A 629 -38.41 -11.08 -18.33
C GLU A 629 -37.34 -11.44 -19.36
N SER A 630 -36.54 -12.49 -19.11
CA SER A 630 -35.66 -13.01 -20.15
C SER A 630 -36.45 -13.82 -21.18
N ASP A 631 -36.25 -13.49 -22.45
CA ASP A 631 -36.73 -14.14 -23.67
C ASP A 631 -36.17 -15.58 -23.86
N GLN A 632 -35.78 -16.24 -22.76
CA GLN A 632 -35.14 -17.56 -22.70
C GLN A 632 -35.80 -18.47 -21.61
N PRO A 633 -37.07 -18.93 -21.80
CA PRO A 633 -37.78 -19.76 -20.82
C PRO A 633 -37.06 -21.08 -20.45
N SER A 634 -36.16 -21.56 -21.31
CA SER A 634 -35.37 -22.78 -21.11
C SER A 634 -34.28 -22.67 -20.04
N ARG A 635 -33.93 -21.45 -19.62
CA ARG A 635 -32.91 -21.19 -18.57
C ARG A 635 -33.54 -21.05 -17.18
N LYS A 636 -34.84 -20.85 -17.12
CA LYS A 636 -35.59 -20.68 -15.87
C LYS A 636 -35.53 -21.96 -15.04
N ASN A 637 -35.21 -21.82 -13.75
CA ASN A 637 -35.13 -22.91 -12.77
C ASN A 637 -34.14 -24.04 -13.11
N ASN A 638 -33.28 -23.87 -14.13
CA ASN A 638 -32.39 -24.93 -14.56
C ASN A 638 -31.10 -24.95 -13.72
N ARG A 639 -30.78 -26.12 -13.14
CA ARG A 639 -29.61 -26.33 -12.27
C ARG A 639 -28.25 -26.04 -12.91
N GLN A 640 -28.19 -25.99 -14.24
CA GLN A 640 -26.96 -25.59 -14.96
C GLN A 640 -26.62 -24.11 -14.76
N TRP A 641 -27.61 -23.28 -14.42
CA TRP A 641 -27.47 -21.82 -14.30
C TRP A 641 -27.57 -21.34 -12.85
N ASN A 642 -28.36 -22.01 -12.01
CA ASN A 642 -28.57 -21.62 -10.60
C ASN A 642 -27.59 -22.30 -9.63
N PHE A 643 -27.39 -21.71 -8.45
CA PHE A 643 -26.70 -22.33 -7.32
C PHE A 643 -27.65 -23.18 -6.50
N SER A 644 -27.18 -24.38 -6.11
CA SER A 644 -27.89 -25.18 -5.11
C SER A 644 -27.69 -24.61 -3.72
N ARG A 645 -28.54 -24.98 -2.74
CA ARG A 645 -28.35 -24.54 -1.35
C ARG A 645 -26.97 -24.95 -0.82
N LYS A 646 -26.50 -26.14 -1.20
CA LYS A 646 -25.16 -26.63 -0.87
C LYS A 646 -24.03 -25.82 -1.52
N ASP A 647 -24.24 -25.26 -2.71
CA ASP A 647 -23.26 -24.38 -3.35
C ASP A 647 -23.15 -23.06 -2.56
N VAL A 648 -24.29 -22.44 -2.24
CA VAL A 648 -24.38 -21.23 -1.42
C VAL A 648 -23.76 -21.44 -0.04
N GLU A 649 -24.10 -22.55 0.65
CA GLU A 649 -23.51 -22.91 1.95
C GLU A 649 -21.98 -23.00 1.87
N ARG A 650 -21.45 -23.70 0.86
CA ARG A 650 -20.00 -23.90 0.69
C ARG A 650 -19.26 -22.60 0.42
N LEU A 651 -19.90 -21.65 -0.26
CA LEU A 651 -19.27 -20.40 -0.69
C LEU A 651 -19.34 -19.34 0.41
N LEU A 652 -20.52 -19.17 1.00
CA LEU A 652 -20.82 -18.07 1.92
C LEU A 652 -20.59 -18.48 3.39
N LEU A 653 -21.01 -19.68 3.77
CA LEU A 653 -21.21 -20.02 5.18
C LEU A 653 -20.17 -20.98 5.77
N LYS A 654 -19.47 -21.75 4.94
CA LYS A 654 -18.50 -22.77 5.39
C LYS A 654 -17.34 -22.20 6.21
N ASP A 655 -16.88 -21.00 5.86
CA ASP A 655 -15.70 -20.37 6.46
C ASP A 655 -16.08 -19.26 7.46
N LEU A 656 -17.34 -19.16 7.88
CA LEU A 656 -17.75 -18.23 8.93
C LEU A 656 -17.22 -18.72 10.28
N ALA A 657 -16.31 -17.93 10.86
CA ALA A 657 -15.69 -18.27 12.14
C ALA A 657 -16.62 -17.97 13.31
N ASP A 658 -16.64 -18.89 14.28
CA ASP A 658 -17.24 -18.72 15.61
C ASP A 658 -18.77 -18.50 15.59
N VAL A 659 -19.48 -19.15 14.68
CA VAL A 659 -20.96 -19.11 14.59
C VAL A 659 -21.58 -20.41 15.14
N VAL A 660 -22.78 -20.28 15.74
CA VAL A 660 -23.61 -21.41 16.15
C VAL A 660 -24.73 -21.60 15.12
N ARG A 661 -24.66 -22.73 14.40
CA ARG A 661 -25.48 -23.01 13.22
C ARG A 661 -25.92 -24.47 13.20
N PRO A 662 -27.20 -24.79 12.95
CA PRO A 662 -27.61 -26.16 12.65
C PRO A 662 -27.00 -26.65 11.32
N ALA A 663 -26.65 -27.94 11.26
CA ALA A 663 -25.95 -28.49 10.09
C ALA A 663 -26.78 -28.34 8.80
N GLY A 664 -26.16 -27.82 7.74
CA GLY A 664 -26.82 -27.66 6.43
C GLY A 664 -27.83 -26.52 6.33
N LYS A 665 -27.89 -25.60 7.31
CA LYS A 665 -28.88 -24.50 7.37
C LYS A 665 -28.25 -23.13 7.14
N HIS A 666 -28.97 -22.18 6.55
CA HIS A 666 -28.40 -20.84 6.25
C HIS A 666 -28.63 -19.78 7.34
N TYR A 667 -29.21 -20.18 8.47
CA TYR A 667 -29.46 -19.33 9.64
C TYR A 667 -28.57 -19.72 10.81
N TYR A 668 -28.11 -18.75 11.59
CA TYR A 668 -27.14 -18.94 12.67
C TYR A 668 -27.10 -17.73 13.61
N TYR A 669 -26.39 -17.86 14.73
CA TYR A 669 -26.03 -16.70 15.56
C TYR A 669 -24.53 -16.67 15.86
N LYS A 670 -24.03 -15.47 16.18
CA LYS A 670 -22.68 -15.24 16.70
C LYS A 670 -22.75 -14.43 17.99
N ASP A 671 -22.00 -14.87 19.00
CA ASP A 671 -21.90 -14.18 20.28
C ASP A 671 -20.64 -13.33 20.35
N PHE A 672 -20.83 -12.06 20.70
CA PHE A 672 -19.77 -11.13 21.05
C PHE A 672 -19.79 -10.95 22.57
N ALA A 673 -19.29 -11.98 23.27
CA ALA A 673 -19.41 -12.10 24.72
C ALA A 673 -18.85 -10.88 25.49
N GLY A 674 -17.75 -10.27 25.01
CA GLY A 674 -17.16 -9.08 25.62
C GLY A 674 -18.10 -7.87 25.64
N ALA A 675 -18.96 -7.73 24.62
CA ALA A 675 -19.97 -6.67 24.53
C ALA A 675 -21.35 -7.12 25.04
N LYS A 676 -21.53 -8.42 25.35
CA LYS A 676 -22.84 -9.06 25.56
C LYS A 676 -23.82 -8.72 24.42
N ILE A 677 -23.38 -8.93 23.19
CA ILE A 677 -24.20 -8.78 21.98
C ILE A 677 -24.34 -10.14 21.32
N ARG A 678 -25.56 -10.53 20.98
CA ARG A 678 -25.83 -11.69 20.11
C ARG A 678 -26.35 -11.20 18.77
N PHE A 679 -25.66 -11.60 17.70
CA PHE A 679 -26.05 -11.30 16.33
C PHE A 679 -26.70 -12.54 15.72
N ILE A 680 -27.97 -12.44 15.32
CA ILE A 680 -28.77 -13.53 14.75
C ILE A 680 -28.98 -13.25 13.26
N VAL A 681 -28.73 -14.23 12.42
CA VAL A 681 -28.99 -14.20 10.98
C VAL A 681 -30.11 -15.19 10.67
N LEU A 682 -31.21 -14.70 10.09
CA LEU A 682 -32.32 -15.53 9.61
C LEU A 682 -32.25 -15.71 8.09
N ASP A 683 -32.65 -16.90 7.64
CA ASP A 683 -32.84 -17.24 6.23
C ASP A 683 -34.33 -17.10 5.89
N THR A 684 -34.66 -16.05 5.14
CA THR A 684 -36.04 -15.75 4.69
C THR A 684 -36.37 -16.39 3.35
N SER A 685 -35.44 -17.13 2.77
CA SER A 685 -35.64 -18.00 1.61
C SER A 685 -35.49 -19.47 2.04
N ASP A 686 -35.96 -19.81 3.25
CA ASP A 686 -35.87 -21.14 3.85
C ASP A 686 -36.93 -22.09 3.30
N VAL A 687 -36.82 -22.34 2.00
CA VAL A 687 -37.65 -23.29 1.24
C VAL A 687 -36.86 -24.54 0.90
N GLU A 688 -37.48 -25.71 1.01
CA GLU A 688 -36.80 -26.96 0.66
C GLU A 688 -36.44 -26.97 -0.84
N GLU A 689 -35.19 -27.32 -1.15
CA GLU A 689 -34.74 -27.41 -2.54
C GLU A 689 -35.23 -28.72 -3.16
N GLN A 690 -36.23 -28.62 -4.02
CA GLN A 690 -36.82 -29.75 -4.73
C GLN A 690 -36.61 -29.60 -6.24
N TYR A 691 -36.42 -30.73 -6.93
CA TYR A 691 -36.20 -30.78 -8.37
C TYR A 691 -37.22 -31.69 -9.07
N ASP A 692 -37.66 -31.29 -10.25
CA ASP A 692 -38.47 -32.14 -11.14
C ASP A 692 -37.59 -33.16 -11.89
N ASN A 693 -38.23 -34.08 -12.64
CA ASN A 693 -37.53 -35.11 -13.43
C ASN A 693 -36.64 -34.55 -14.55
N SER A 694 -36.76 -33.26 -14.88
CA SER A 694 -35.95 -32.56 -15.88
C SER A 694 -34.80 -31.77 -15.24
N GLY A 695 -34.66 -31.82 -13.91
CA GLY A 695 -33.62 -31.12 -13.16
C GLY A 695 -33.91 -29.64 -12.94
N ASN A 696 -35.17 -29.21 -13.09
CA ASN A 696 -35.58 -27.84 -12.76
C ASN A 696 -36.00 -27.74 -11.30
N ILE A 697 -35.71 -26.61 -10.67
CA ILE A 697 -36.16 -26.29 -9.31
C ILE A 697 -37.69 -26.14 -9.30
N VAL A 698 -38.35 -26.84 -8.36
CA VAL A 698 -39.81 -26.86 -8.17
C VAL A 698 -40.29 -25.61 -7.42
N THR A 699 -39.60 -25.24 -6.34
CA THR A 699 -39.90 -24.07 -5.52
C THR A 699 -38.82 -23.03 -5.72
N ASP A 700 -39.15 -21.95 -6.43
CA ASP A 700 -38.18 -20.93 -6.83
C ASP A 700 -37.88 -19.98 -5.66
N PRO A 701 -36.65 -19.99 -5.09
CA PRO A 701 -36.28 -19.11 -3.99
C PRO A 701 -36.22 -17.63 -4.41
N LEU A 702 -36.23 -17.31 -5.71
CA LEU A 702 -36.26 -15.94 -6.21
C LEU A 702 -37.55 -15.21 -5.84
N ILE A 703 -38.67 -15.94 -5.71
CA ILE A 703 -40.01 -15.38 -5.52
C ILE A 703 -40.80 -16.01 -4.36
N THR A 704 -40.23 -16.99 -3.67
CA THR A 704 -40.87 -17.69 -2.56
C THR A 704 -40.17 -17.33 -1.25
N TYR A 705 -40.83 -16.54 -0.41
CA TYR A 705 -40.26 -16.02 0.84
C TYR A 705 -40.91 -16.70 2.03
N PHE A 706 -40.13 -17.46 2.79
CA PHE A 706 -40.63 -18.28 3.89
C PHE A 706 -39.53 -18.56 4.93
N VAL A 707 -39.91 -18.66 6.21
CA VAL A 707 -39.05 -19.15 7.28
C VAL A 707 -39.51 -20.54 7.70
N GLY A 708 -38.69 -21.57 7.52
CA GLY A 708 -39.03 -22.96 7.85
C GLY A 708 -39.38 -23.16 9.32
N LYS A 709 -40.25 -24.12 9.62
CA LYS A 709 -40.63 -24.46 11.01
C LYS A 709 -39.44 -24.79 11.90
N GLU A 710 -38.48 -25.55 11.37
CA GLU A 710 -37.24 -25.90 12.08
C GLU A 710 -36.45 -24.65 12.48
N GLN A 711 -36.40 -23.64 11.61
CA GLN A 711 -35.77 -22.36 11.90
C GLN A 711 -36.54 -21.57 12.96
N ILE A 712 -37.87 -21.56 12.90
CA ILE A 712 -38.73 -20.93 13.91
C ILE A 712 -38.52 -21.59 15.30
N ASP A 713 -38.49 -22.93 15.34
CA ASP A 713 -38.23 -23.68 16.57
C ASP A 713 -36.81 -23.40 17.10
N TRP A 714 -35.81 -23.38 16.23
CA TRP A 714 -34.44 -23.01 16.61
C TRP A 714 -34.34 -21.57 17.12
N LEU A 715 -35.01 -20.62 16.47
CA LEU A 715 -35.02 -19.22 16.87
C LEU A 715 -35.55 -19.06 18.30
N ARG A 716 -36.72 -19.65 18.59
CA ARG A 716 -37.38 -19.49 19.89
C ARG A 716 -36.72 -20.32 20.99
N GLN A 717 -36.22 -21.53 20.69
CA GLN A 717 -35.68 -22.46 21.70
C GLN A 717 -34.17 -22.37 21.88
N THR A 718 -33.45 -21.77 20.94
CA THR A 718 -31.98 -21.70 20.96
C THR A 718 -31.47 -20.27 20.80
N ALA A 719 -31.77 -19.61 19.67
CA ALA A 719 -31.11 -18.35 19.34
C ALA A 719 -31.50 -17.20 20.28
N LEU A 720 -32.78 -17.11 20.68
CA LEU A 720 -33.28 -16.13 21.63
C LEU A 720 -33.10 -16.54 23.11
N GLN A 721 -32.46 -17.67 23.39
CA GLN A 721 -32.14 -18.05 24.77
C GLN A 721 -30.81 -17.40 25.17
N VAL A 722 -30.89 -16.25 25.86
CA VAL A 722 -29.75 -15.45 26.31
C VAL A 722 -29.84 -15.11 27.79
N GLU A 723 -28.69 -14.84 28.40
CA GLU A 723 -28.58 -14.38 29.79
C GLU A 723 -28.98 -12.89 29.94
N GLU A 724 -29.01 -12.41 31.19
CA GLU A 724 -29.32 -11.02 31.51
C GLU A 724 -28.27 -10.02 31.00
N GLY A 725 -28.76 -8.91 30.43
CA GLY A 725 -27.95 -7.81 29.91
C GLY A 725 -27.44 -8.00 28.48
N TRP A 726 -27.93 -9.01 27.77
CA TRP A 726 -27.62 -9.23 26.35
C TRP A 726 -28.55 -8.44 25.44
N ASP A 727 -27.95 -7.73 24.49
CA ASP A 727 -28.70 -7.04 23.43
C ASP A 727 -28.60 -7.86 22.13
N ILE A 728 -29.71 -7.92 21.40
CA ILE A 728 -29.88 -8.77 20.22
C ILE A 728 -29.93 -7.91 18.97
N VAL A 729 -29.08 -8.24 18.01
CA VAL A 729 -29.14 -7.70 16.64
C VAL A 729 -29.60 -8.83 15.74
N ILE A 730 -30.60 -8.57 14.91
CA ILE A 730 -31.15 -9.56 13.98
C ILE A 730 -30.98 -9.01 12.56
N THR A 731 -30.50 -9.82 11.63
CA THR A 731 -30.51 -9.49 10.20
C THR A 731 -31.22 -10.58 9.41
N MET A 732 -31.93 -10.16 8.38
CA MET A 732 -32.60 -11.03 7.42
C MET A 732 -32.73 -10.31 6.09
N HIS A 733 -32.88 -11.02 4.97
CA HIS A 733 -32.97 -10.34 3.69
C HIS A 733 -34.37 -9.73 3.48
N ILE A 734 -35.42 -10.56 3.49
CA ILE A 734 -36.81 -10.09 3.31
C ILE A 734 -37.33 -9.59 4.66
N GLY A 735 -37.73 -8.32 4.71
CA GLY A 735 -38.29 -7.72 5.92
C GLY A 735 -39.64 -8.33 6.35
N ILE A 736 -39.99 -8.14 7.62
CA ILE A 736 -41.25 -8.61 8.21
C ILE A 736 -42.38 -7.56 8.16
N TYR A 737 -42.14 -6.41 7.52
CA TYR A 737 -43.10 -5.30 7.41
C TYR A 737 -43.27 -4.88 5.96
N THR A 738 -44.46 -4.38 5.63
CA THR A 738 -44.85 -4.03 4.25
C THR A 738 -45.30 -2.56 4.18
N TRP A 739 -45.83 -2.12 3.04
CA TRP A 739 -46.43 -0.80 2.87
C TRP A 739 -47.56 -0.47 3.86
N GLU A 740 -48.30 -1.47 4.35
CA GLU A 740 -49.30 -1.29 5.43
C GLU A 740 -48.67 -0.79 6.74
N ASP A 741 -47.36 -1.03 6.87
CA ASP A 741 -46.53 -0.65 8.00
C ASP A 741 -45.64 0.56 7.71
N GLY A 742 -45.79 1.19 6.55
CA GLY A 742 -45.07 2.40 6.14
C GLY A 742 -43.79 2.14 5.34
N PHE A 743 -43.56 0.93 4.84
CA PHE A 743 -42.44 0.61 3.94
C PHE A 743 -42.80 0.85 2.46
N ALA A 744 -41.80 0.94 1.58
CA ALA A 744 -42.02 1.22 0.17
C ALA A 744 -42.47 0.00 -0.67
N ASP A 745 -42.26 -1.22 -0.15
CA ASP A 745 -42.47 -2.47 -0.88
C ASP A 745 -43.61 -3.31 -0.29
N ASN A 746 -44.20 -4.15 -1.13
CA ASN A 746 -45.26 -5.09 -0.81
C ASN A 746 -44.81 -6.57 -0.90
N SER A 747 -43.50 -6.84 -0.99
CA SER A 747 -42.99 -8.21 -0.91
C SER A 747 -43.43 -8.90 0.38
N TYR A 748 -44.07 -10.05 0.21
CA TYR A 748 -44.82 -10.69 1.29
C TYR A 748 -44.07 -11.93 1.80
N LEU A 749 -43.40 -11.80 2.95
CA LEU A 749 -42.93 -12.97 3.70
C LEU A 749 -44.16 -13.68 4.31
N HIS A 750 -44.47 -14.86 3.79
CA HIS A 750 -45.72 -15.58 4.09
C HIS A 750 -46.04 -15.64 5.59
N ASN A 751 -45.10 -16.18 6.38
CA ASN A 751 -45.28 -16.36 7.81
C ASN A 751 -44.73 -15.21 8.67
N ARG A 752 -44.72 -13.97 8.16
CA ARG A 752 -44.22 -12.78 8.90
C ARG A 752 -44.87 -12.58 10.27
N SER A 753 -46.18 -12.84 10.38
CA SER A 753 -46.93 -12.61 11.62
C SER A 753 -46.42 -13.48 12.78
N ALA A 754 -45.96 -14.70 12.46
CA ALA A 754 -45.32 -15.58 13.45
C ALA A 754 -44.03 -14.94 13.99
N ILE A 755 -43.18 -14.43 13.11
CA ILE A 755 -41.90 -13.81 13.47
C ILE A 755 -42.12 -12.51 14.26
N GLN A 756 -43.05 -11.67 13.81
CA GLN A 756 -43.45 -10.45 14.52
C GLN A 756 -43.90 -10.75 15.95
N GLU A 757 -44.74 -11.77 16.15
CA GLU A 757 -45.23 -12.15 17.47
C GLU A 757 -44.14 -12.74 18.37
N ILE A 758 -43.21 -13.54 17.83
CA ILE A 758 -42.04 -14.03 18.58
C ILE A 758 -41.19 -12.86 19.07
N PHE A 759 -40.87 -11.90 18.20
CA PHE A 759 -40.06 -10.74 18.56
C PHE A 759 -40.78 -9.81 19.53
N ARG A 760 -42.08 -9.54 19.31
CA ARG A 760 -42.93 -8.78 20.23
C ARG A 760 -42.90 -9.40 21.63
N ALA A 761 -43.15 -10.70 21.73
CA ALA A 761 -43.21 -11.40 23.00
C ALA A 761 -41.85 -11.48 23.70
N PHE A 762 -40.77 -11.67 22.93
CA PHE A 762 -39.41 -11.65 23.46
C PHE A 762 -39.05 -10.27 24.05
N ASN A 763 -39.41 -9.18 23.37
CA ASN A 763 -39.11 -7.84 23.86
C ASN A 763 -40.03 -7.41 25.01
N ALA A 764 -41.31 -7.82 24.97
CA ALA A 764 -42.30 -7.52 26.01
C ALA A 764 -42.24 -8.44 27.24
N LYS A 765 -41.38 -9.46 27.24
CA LYS A 765 -41.25 -10.47 28.31
C LYS A 765 -42.55 -11.21 28.58
N SER A 766 -43.22 -11.61 27.51
CA SER A 766 -44.54 -12.21 27.57
C SER A 766 -44.61 -13.60 26.92
N ALA A 767 -45.70 -14.30 27.21
CA ALA A 767 -46.11 -15.46 26.44
C ALA A 767 -46.46 -15.09 24.99
N TYR A 768 -46.38 -16.08 24.10
CA TYR A 768 -46.80 -15.98 22.72
C TYR A 768 -47.61 -17.20 22.29
N ALA A 769 -48.50 -16.99 21.33
CA ALA A 769 -49.29 -18.03 20.70
C ALA A 769 -49.59 -17.63 19.24
N TYR A 770 -49.23 -18.45 18.27
CA TYR A 770 -49.51 -18.21 16.86
C TYR A 770 -49.62 -19.51 16.07
N THR A 771 -50.24 -19.45 14.90
CA THR A 771 -50.27 -20.54 13.93
C THR A 771 -49.29 -20.23 12.80
N ILE A 772 -48.42 -21.16 12.44
CA ILE A 772 -47.52 -21.02 11.29
C ILE A 772 -48.36 -21.26 10.03
N GLU A 773 -48.32 -20.32 9.09
CA GLU A 773 -48.99 -20.50 7.80
C GLU A 773 -48.43 -21.72 7.07
N GLY A 774 -49.33 -22.61 6.61
CA GLY A 774 -48.96 -23.88 6.00
C GLY A 774 -48.81 -25.06 6.98
N GLU A 775 -48.96 -24.85 8.29
CA GLU A 775 -48.94 -25.92 9.29
C GLU A 775 -50.25 -26.07 10.07
N ASN A 776 -50.51 -27.30 10.51
CA ASN A 776 -51.62 -27.62 11.41
C ASN A 776 -51.15 -27.54 12.87
N GLY A 777 -51.64 -26.55 13.63
CA GLY A 777 -51.50 -26.50 15.09
C GLY A 777 -51.06 -25.14 15.63
N LEU A 778 -51.43 -24.86 16.88
CA LEU A 778 -51.02 -23.66 17.61
C LEU A 778 -49.61 -23.86 18.19
N THR A 779 -48.68 -22.97 17.84
CA THR A 779 -47.36 -22.89 18.47
C THR A 779 -47.41 -21.91 19.64
N THR A 780 -47.04 -22.37 20.83
CA THR A 780 -46.99 -21.56 22.05
C THR A 780 -45.61 -21.59 22.71
N GLY A 781 -45.34 -20.59 23.52
CA GLY A 781 -44.17 -20.51 24.39
C GLY A 781 -44.18 -19.25 25.25
N ASP A 782 -43.13 -19.07 26.06
CA ASP A 782 -43.03 -17.96 27.00
C ASP A 782 -41.61 -17.43 27.13
N PHE A 783 -41.48 -16.10 27.07
CA PHE A 783 -40.23 -15.38 27.27
C PHE A 783 -40.20 -14.62 28.61
N GLY A 784 -41.11 -14.89 29.55
CA GLY A 784 -41.15 -14.25 30.87
C GLY A 784 -39.88 -14.44 31.71
N ALA A 785 -39.11 -15.51 31.47
CA ALA A 785 -37.80 -15.74 32.08
C ALA A 785 -36.62 -15.16 31.28
N SER A 786 -36.84 -14.66 30.06
CA SER A 786 -35.81 -14.03 29.24
C SER A 786 -35.55 -12.60 29.69
N SER A 787 -34.28 -12.17 29.66
CA SER A 787 -33.88 -10.82 30.08
C SER A 787 -33.04 -10.07 29.04
N GLY A 788 -32.94 -10.57 27.80
CA GLY A 788 -32.30 -9.85 26.69
C GLY A 788 -33.20 -8.77 26.05
N THR A 789 -32.69 -7.95 25.14
CA THR A 789 -33.53 -6.95 24.44
C THR A 789 -33.15 -6.86 22.97
N ILE A 790 -34.13 -6.70 22.08
CA ILE A 790 -33.86 -6.51 20.65
C ILE A 790 -33.43 -5.06 20.42
N ALA A 791 -32.18 -4.86 20.02
CA ALA A 791 -31.66 -3.55 19.65
C ALA A 791 -32.13 -3.13 18.26
N CYS A 792 -32.05 -4.04 17.29
CA CYS A 792 -32.54 -3.80 15.95
C CYS A 792 -32.78 -5.10 15.16
N VAL A 793 -33.71 -4.99 14.21
CA VAL A 793 -33.96 -5.99 13.16
C VAL A 793 -33.68 -5.32 11.82
N LEU A 794 -32.66 -5.77 11.11
CA LEU A 794 -32.14 -5.17 9.88
C LEU A 794 -32.57 -5.99 8.65
N SER A 795 -33.01 -5.33 7.59
CA SER A 795 -33.39 -5.96 6.32
C SER A 795 -33.08 -5.15 5.07
N GLY A 796 -33.19 -5.79 3.91
CA GLY A 796 -33.01 -5.20 2.58
C GLY A 796 -34.21 -5.47 1.67
N HIS A 797 -33.94 -5.98 0.47
CA HIS A 797 -34.89 -6.49 -0.54
C HIS A 797 -35.72 -5.41 -1.26
N ALA A 798 -36.31 -4.52 -0.49
CA ALA A 798 -37.27 -3.53 -0.96
C ALA A 798 -36.64 -2.26 -1.54
N HIS A 799 -35.30 -2.22 -1.62
CA HIS A 799 -34.52 -1.13 -2.23
C HIS A 799 -34.93 0.28 -1.77
N ALA A 800 -35.33 0.41 -0.50
CA ALA A 800 -35.77 1.66 0.11
C ALA A 800 -35.44 1.69 1.61
N ASP A 801 -35.08 2.85 2.14
CA ASP A 801 -34.94 3.04 3.57
C ASP A 801 -36.31 3.02 4.25
N GLY A 802 -36.44 2.29 5.36
CA GLY A 802 -37.67 2.21 6.15
C GLY A 802 -37.40 1.97 7.63
N HIS A 803 -38.37 2.34 8.49
CA HIS A 803 -38.31 2.14 9.94
C HIS A 803 -39.71 1.93 10.51
N CYS A 804 -39.91 0.85 11.27
CA CYS A 804 -41.14 0.59 12.02
C CYS A 804 -40.86 0.13 13.46
N ASN A 805 -41.71 0.58 14.39
CA ASN A 805 -41.71 0.18 15.80
C ASN A 805 -43.14 -0.08 16.33
N LYS A 806 -43.97 -0.80 15.56
CA LYS A 806 -45.35 -1.11 15.98
C LYS A 806 -45.42 -2.20 17.07
N HIS A 807 -44.40 -3.05 17.18
CA HIS A 807 -44.42 -4.25 18.04
C HIS A 807 -43.42 -4.16 19.21
N GLY A 808 -43.01 -2.93 19.56
CA GLY A 808 -42.10 -2.68 20.67
C GLY A 808 -40.64 -3.02 20.37
N PHE A 809 -40.26 -3.19 19.11
CA PHE A 809 -38.87 -3.34 18.66
C PHE A 809 -38.67 -2.54 17.36
N ASN A 810 -37.43 -2.15 17.06
CA ASN A 810 -37.13 -1.36 15.86
C ASN A 810 -36.74 -2.27 14.69
N ALA A 811 -37.57 -2.30 13.64
CA ALA A 811 -37.23 -2.88 12.35
C ALA A 811 -36.79 -1.80 11.38
N ILE A 812 -35.59 -1.96 10.83
CA ILE A 812 -34.92 -1.02 9.95
C ILE A 812 -34.64 -1.71 8.63
N GLN A 813 -35.10 -1.09 7.56
CA GLN A 813 -34.76 -1.51 6.21
C GLN A 813 -33.79 -0.52 5.60
N THR A 814 -32.77 -1.02 4.93
CA THR A 814 -31.77 -0.21 4.23
C THR A 814 -31.96 -0.36 2.73
N VAL A 815 -31.89 0.78 2.05
CA VAL A 815 -31.88 0.88 0.60
C VAL A 815 -30.74 0.05 -0.02
N CYS A 816 -30.88 -0.33 -1.30
CA CYS A 816 -29.84 -1.12 -1.97
C CYS A 816 -28.47 -0.43 -1.97
N SER A 817 -27.42 -1.22 -1.76
CA SER A 817 -26.05 -0.73 -1.64
C SER A 817 -25.50 -0.23 -2.96
N TYR A 818 -26.06 -0.69 -4.08
CA TYR A 818 -25.73 -0.21 -5.42
C TYR A 818 -27.01 -0.11 -6.25
N PRO A 819 -27.18 0.92 -7.10
CA PRO A 819 -28.39 1.10 -7.88
C PRO A 819 -28.61 -0.08 -8.82
N ASP A 820 -29.74 -0.76 -8.66
CA ASP A 820 -30.23 -1.74 -9.61
C ASP A 820 -30.67 -1.02 -10.91
N ILE A 821 -30.46 -1.67 -12.05
CA ILE A 821 -30.85 -1.20 -13.38
C ILE A 821 -32.38 -1.07 -13.48
N ALA A 822 -33.14 -1.91 -12.77
CA ALA A 822 -34.59 -2.00 -12.87
C ALA A 822 -35.36 -1.01 -11.97
N GLN A 823 -34.80 -0.63 -10.82
CA GLN A 823 -35.45 0.27 -9.86
C GLN A 823 -34.48 1.34 -9.40
N LYS A 824 -34.30 2.36 -10.25
CA LYS A 824 -33.38 3.49 -10.00
C LYS A 824 -34.07 4.59 -9.19
N PRO A 825 -33.81 4.75 -7.88
CA PRO A 825 -33.76 6.09 -7.33
C PRO A 825 -32.66 6.87 -8.07
N ASP A 826 -32.85 8.16 -8.35
CA ASP A 826 -31.90 9.00 -9.11
C ASP A 826 -30.50 9.01 -8.46
N ARG A 827 -29.63 8.07 -8.85
CA ARG A 827 -28.25 7.92 -8.38
C ARG A 827 -27.33 7.95 -9.59
N SER A 828 -26.29 8.78 -9.52
CA SER A 828 -25.33 8.93 -10.63
C SER A 828 -24.11 8.04 -10.40
N VAL A 829 -23.73 7.29 -11.43
CA VAL A 829 -22.48 6.51 -11.44
C VAL A 829 -21.29 7.46 -11.27
N GLY A 830 -20.36 7.14 -10.38
CA GLY A 830 -19.20 8.00 -10.09
C GLY A 830 -19.44 9.10 -9.05
N ASP A 831 -20.63 9.20 -8.46
CA ASP A 831 -20.95 10.09 -7.33
C ASP A 831 -21.03 9.29 -6.02
N PRO A 832 -20.68 9.85 -4.84
CA PRO A 832 -20.79 9.12 -3.56
C PRO A 832 -22.18 8.53 -3.28
N SER A 833 -23.25 9.11 -3.84
CA SER A 833 -24.62 8.56 -3.78
C SER A 833 -24.83 7.27 -4.58
N GLU A 834 -23.84 6.82 -5.36
CA GLU A 834 -23.86 5.54 -6.05
C GLU A 834 -23.92 4.37 -5.05
N VAL A 835 -23.26 4.51 -3.91
CA VAL A 835 -23.21 3.46 -2.89
C VAL A 835 -24.15 3.78 -1.73
N ALA A 836 -24.62 2.79 -0.97
CA ALA A 836 -25.27 3.00 0.32
C ALA A 836 -24.78 1.97 1.34
N VAL A 837 -24.12 2.43 2.40
CA VAL A 837 -23.65 1.58 3.52
C VAL A 837 -23.97 2.26 4.84
N ASP A 838 -24.57 1.53 5.77
CA ASP A 838 -24.78 1.99 7.15
C ASP A 838 -23.65 1.51 8.06
N PHE A 839 -22.97 2.44 8.74
CA PHE A 839 -22.07 2.13 9.84
C PHE A 839 -22.85 2.26 11.15
N VAL A 840 -23.24 1.10 11.68
CA VAL A 840 -24.15 0.98 12.83
C VAL A 840 -23.35 0.90 14.12
N SER A 841 -23.79 1.68 15.11
CA SER A 841 -23.23 1.70 16.45
C SER A 841 -24.32 1.52 17.49
N ILE A 842 -24.06 0.69 18.51
CA ILE A 842 -24.95 0.39 19.62
C ILE A 842 -24.32 0.91 20.91
N ASP A 843 -24.98 1.88 21.54
CA ASP A 843 -24.71 2.35 22.90
C ASP A 843 -25.66 1.64 23.86
N LYS A 844 -25.11 0.69 24.63
CA LYS A 844 -25.87 -0.13 25.56
C LYS A 844 -26.32 0.65 26.78
N SER A 845 -25.52 1.63 27.20
CA SER A 845 -25.82 2.44 28.38
C SER A 845 -26.98 3.39 28.14
N ALA A 846 -27.01 4.01 26.95
CA ALA A 846 -28.09 4.90 26.52
C ALA A 846 -29.26 4.13 25.87
N ARG A 847 -29.10 2.83 25.61
CA ARG A 847 -30.00 1.99 24.80
C ARG A 847 -30.35 2.65 23.48
N LYS A 848 -29.31 3.06 22.75
CA LYS A 848 -29.42 3.83 21.51
C LYS A 848 -28.67 3.16 20.37
N VAL A 849 -29.31 3.06 19.21
CA VAL A 849 -28.66 2.66 17.96
C VAL A 849 -28.49 3.90 17.07
N THR A 850 -27.31 4.05 16.48
CA THR A 850 -27.00 5.10 15.50
C THR A 850 -26.49 4.45 14.21
N LEU A 851 -27.11 4.76 13.08
CA LEU A 851 -26.71 4.33 11.75
C LEU A 851 -26.11 5.54 11.03
N THR A 852 -24.81 5.54 10.83
CA THR A 852 -24.09 6.59 10.09
C THR A 852 -23.98 6.18 8.62
N ARG A 853 -24.72 6.86 7.73
CA ARG A 853 -24.84 6.50 6.30
C ARG A 853 -23.68 7.06 5.49
N PHE A 854 -22.94 6.21 4.80
CA PHE A 854 -22.11 6.62 3.67
C PHE A 854 -22.86 6.41 2.36
N GLY A 855 -22.84 7.43 1.51
CA GLY A 855 -23.51 7.47 0.21
C GLY A 855 -25.00 7.83 0.30
N TYR A 856 -25.84 7.23 -0.54
CA TYR A 856 -27.25 7.63 -0.68
C TYR A 856 -28.05 7.44 0.60
N GLY A 857 -28.92 8.40 0.91
CA GLY A 857 -29.78 8.38 2.10
C GLY A 857 -29.23 9.26 3.22
N GLN A 858 -29.68 9.02 4.46
CA GLN A 858 -29.37 9.87 5.61
C GLN A 858 -29.04 9.03 6.84
N ASN A 859 -28.34 9.64 7.80
CA ASN A 859 -28.12 9.03 9.11
C ASN A 859 -29.46 8.80 9.83
N ARG A 860 -29.52 7.74 10.64
CA ARG A 860 -30.70 7.40 11.45
C ARG A 860 -30.28 7.11 12.88
N SER A 861 -31.14 7.40 13.86
CA SER A 861 -30.90 6.99 15.24
C SER A 861 -32.20 6.82 16.00
N TYR A 862 -32.23 5.88 16.94
CA TYR A 862 -33.41 5.58 17.75
C TYR A 862 -33.01 4.87 19.06
N ASN A 863 -33.93 4.85 20.02
CA ASN A 863 -33.77 4.11 21.27
C ASN A 863 -34.47 2.75 21.18
N TYR A 864 -34.03 1.78 21.99
CA TYR A 864 -34.54 0.41 21.99
C TYR A 864 -34.77 -0.20 23.38
#